data_AF-A0A9E4MCH7-F1
#
_entry.id   AF-A0A9E4MCH7-F1
#
_cell.length_a   1.000
_cell.length_b   1.000
_cell.length_c   1.000
_cell.angle_alpha   90.00
_cell.angle_beta   90.00
_cell.angle_gamma   90.00
#
_symmetry.space_group_name_H-M   'P 1'
#
loop_
_entity.id
_entity.type
_entity.pdbx_description
1 polymer ?
#
loop_
_entity_poly.entity_id
_entity_poly.type
_entity_poly.pdbx_seq_one_letter_code
_entity_poly.pdbx_strand_id
1 'polypeptide(L)'
;MLAVAVAAGVALGIGACIVRGDDAGEVAYELQVLSGRPDMVTGGDALVSIAAAPDSDLSGLHVTLDGRDVTAAFRPSSAGMLVGLVEGVSGSSELLLASADGTPRGALSLVNHPLEGPVFSGPHEQPFVCETDAFEMPSGETLGAPLDDNCAIARRVDYLYRSADGELKPLSDPAARPADLATTTTLSGATVPYIVRIETGTINRAIYQIAMLHEPSAADPDPWTAPPGWNGRLIYTFGGGCVNGWFRQGNRTGGVTDDVMLSQGYAVASSSLNVYANNCNDLLAAETMMMVKERFVEGYGAPHHTIGWGCSGGSYQNHQIADNYPGLLDGIIPGCSFPDVGFGTIPMITDARLLNHYFQNAGADRFTEEEQRAVAGFLVLETMPRVSINAGRIAVGEFCPDALPEALRYHPTDNPGGARCDVYEHYVNVYGRDPETGFARRPLDNVGVQYGLQALNDGAISTAQFLDLNEGIGGYDGDGGFHPERTVGDAEAIRAAYETGRLTNGGGGLATTPIIDYRAYSDDREAGDVHTRYHSFSMRERLRKANGRVDNHVMLVEDDRYGLYSSTSPVLADALRQMDRWLENLAADTSSDPQADKVARAKPAELTDACWSRDEEPVRMEEAQVRGSGHCEELYPSSPSPREIAGAPLTSDIAKCQLKPVDPEDYGAAFSADEMARLRGIFPQGVCDWSKPGVSQTDLRGTWLTFGST
;
A
#
# COMPACT_ATOMS: atom_id res chain seq x y z
N MET A 1 0.34 15.29 50.20
CA MET A 1 -0.42 15.10 48.94
C MET A 1 0.50 15.52 47.81
N LEU A 2 1.37 14.61 47.38
CA LEU A 2 2.23 14.76 46.20
C LEU A 2 1.80 13.63 45.27
N ALA A 3 1.24 13.96 44.12
CA ALA A 3 1.01 13.01 43.04
C ALA A 3 2.17 13.20 42.05
N VAL A 4 2.98 12.16 41.88
CA VAL A 4 4.04 12.07 40.88
C VAL A 4 3.52 11.15 39.78
N ALA A 5 3.43 11.67 38.56
CA ALA A 5 3.01 10.94 37.38
C ALA A 5 4.16 10.06 36.87
N VAL A 6 3.87 8.79 36.60
CA VAL A 6 4.80 7.81 36.03
C VAL A 6 4.71 7.86 34.50
N ALA A 7 5.86 7.91 33.85
CA ALA A 7 6.02 7.86 32.40
C ALA A 7 5.98 6.39 31.93
N ALA A 8 4.99 6.04 31.10
CA ALA A 8 5.01 4.85 30.27
C ALA A 8 5.44 5.29 28.86
N GLY A 9 6.54 4.74 28.36
CA GLY A 9 7.00 4.95 26.98
C GLY A 9 5.98 4.34 26.02
N VAL A 10 5.47 5.16 25.11
CA VAL A 10 4.48 4.77 24.11
C VAL A 10 5.17 3.87 23.08
N ALA A 11 4.86 2.58 23.09
CA ALA A 11 5.05 1.73 21.93
C ALA A 11 4.09 2.19 20.83
N LEU A 12 4.65 2.62 19.70
CA LEU A 12 3.91 2.90 18.48
C LEU A 12 3.17 1.63 18.04
N GLY A 13 1.86 1.66 18.18
CA GLY A 13 0.89 1.00 17.30
C GLY A 13 1.09 -0.48 16.95
N ILE A 14 1.29 -1.39 17.89
CA ILE A 14 0.91 -2.80 17.65
C ILE A 14 -0.01 -3.19 18.80
N GLY A 15 -1.17 -3.78 18.48
CA GLY A 15 -2.26 -4.05 19.42
C GLY A 15 -1.77 -4.59 20.76
N ALA A 16 -1.67 -3.71 21.76
CA ALA A 16 -1.39 -4.09 23.12
C ALA A 16 -2.61 -4.82 23.68
N CYS A 17 -2.57 -6.14 23.69
CA CYS A 17 -3.43 -6.91 24.58
C CYS A 17 -2.96 -6.66 26.01
N ILE A 18 -3.47 -5.58 26.62
CA ILE A 18 -3.31 -5.34 28.06
C ILE A 18 -4.14 -6.41 28.77
N VAL A 19 -3.51 -7.47 29.25
CA VAL A 19 -4.14 -8.41 30.18
C VAL A 19 -4.20 -7.74 31.55
N ARG A 20 -5.35 -7.15 31.86
CA ARG A 20 -5.65 -6.67 33.22
C ARG A 20 -5.98 -7.86 34.10
N GLY A 21 -5.18 -8.13 35.12
CA GLY A 21 -5.60 -8.96 36.23
C GLY A 21 -6.75 -8.29 36.99
N ASP A 22 -7.82 -9.02 37.26
CA ASP A 22 -8.92 -8.58 38.12
C ASP A 22 -8.42 -8.46 39.57
N ASP A 23 -7.88 -7.27 39.92
CA ASP A 23 -8.00 -6.64 41.22
C ASP A 23 -7.35 -5.25 41.15
N ALA A 24 -7.92 -4.27 41.84
CA ALA A 24 -7.42 -2.89 41.87
C ALA A 24 -6.01 -2.81 42.50
N GLY A 25 -4.97 -2.93 41.67
CA GLY A 25 -3.56 -2.72 42.00
C GLY A 25 -2.79 -2.39 40.72
N GLU A 26 -1.79 -1.52 40.81
CA GLU A 26 -0.88 -1.23 39.68
C GLU A 26 -0.29 -2.54 39.13
N VAL A 27 -0.37 -2.73 37.82
CA VAL A 27 0.24 -3.87 37.13
C VAL A 27 1.76 -3.76 37.29
N ALA A 28 2.34 -4.66 38.07
CA ALA A 28 3.78 -4.62 38.36
C ALA A 28 4.66 -5.00 37.16
N TYR A 29 4.11 -5.78 36.20
CA TYR A 29 4.83 -6.25 35.01
C TYR A 29 3.93 -6.26 33.77
N GLU A 30 4.46 -5.83 32.63
CA GLU A 30 3.77 -5.80 31.34
C GLU A 30 4.51 -6.70 30.33
N LEU A 31 3.78 -7.62 29.70
CA LEU A 31 4.28 -8.47 28.63
C LEU A 31 3.77 -7.94 27.30
N GLN A 32 4.66 -7.80 26.31
CA GLN A 32 4.29 -7.34 24.98
C GLN A 32 5.05 -8.13 23.90
N VAL A 33 4.34 -8.54 22.85
CA VAL A 33 4.99 -9.04 21.62
C VAL A 33 5.54 -7.84 20.87
N LEU A 34 6.86 -7.80 20.69
CA LEU A 34 7.56 -6.78 19.92
C LEU A 34 7.53 -7.06 18.42
N SER A 35 7.53 -8.33 18.02
CA SER A 35 7.60 -8.72 16.60
C SER A 35 6.27 -8.62 15.86
N GLY A 36 5.15 -8.39 16.54
CA GLY A 36 3.85 -8.32 15.89
C GLY A 36 2.70 -8.41 16.87
N ARG A 37 1.53 -8.77 16.36
CA ARG A 37 0.37 -9.01 17.21
C ARG A 37 0.43 -10.42 17.81
N PRO A 38 0.03 -10.59 19.08
CA PRO A 38 0.05 -11.91 19.73
C PRO A 38 -0.84 -12.95 19.05
N ASP A 39 -1.91 -12.55 18.36
CA ASP A 39 -2.83 -13.43 17.64
C ASP A 39 -2.40 -13.75 16.19
N MET A 40 -1.22 -13.28 15.77
CA MET A 40 -0.74 -13.34 14.38
C MET A 40 0.75 -13.74 14.30
N VAL A 41 1.24 -14.49 15.29
CA VAL A 41 2.62 -14.98 15.30
C VAL A 41 2.83 -15.93 14.11
N THR A 42 3.96 -15.85 13.42
CA THR A 42 4.27 -16.76 12.31
C THR A 42 5.59 -17.50 12.51
N GLY A 43 5.72 -18.69 11.94
CA GLY A 43 6.99 -19.43 11.95
C GLY A 43 7.37 -20.10 13.29
N GLY A 44 6.58 -19.89 14.35
CA GLY A 44 6.72 -20.56 15.64
C GLY A 44 7.62 -19.87 16.65
N ASP A 45 8.02 -18.63 16.41
CA ASP A 45 8.77 -17.79 17.33
C ASP A 45 8.18 -16.39 17.45
N ALA A 46 8.45 -15.70 18.56
CA ALA A 46 8.03 -14.32 18.77
C ALA A 46 9.02 -13.58 19.65
N LEU A 47 9.37 -12.34 19.31
CA LEU A 47 10.17 -11.49 20.20
C LEU A 47 9.26 -10.85 21.24
N VAL A 48 9.50 -11.09 22.53
CA VAL A 48 8.66 -10.62 23.64
C VAL A 48 9.45 -9.75 24.59
N SER A 49 8.87 -8.62 25.03
CA SER A 49 9.38 -7.80 26.11
C SER A 49 8.64 -8.04 27.42
N ILE A 50 9.34 -7.84 28.53
CA ILE A 50 8.80 -7.77 29.88
C ILE A 50 9.30 -6.46 30.49
N ALA A 51 8.39 -5.51 30.64
CA ALA A 51 8.60 -4.27 31.37
C ALA A 51 8.12 -4.43 32.82
N ALA A 52 8.69 -3.65 33.73
CA ALA A 52 8.28 -3.64 35.14
C ALA A 52 8.07 -2.22 35.63
N ALA A 53 7.15 -2.05 36.58
CA ALA A 53 6.95 -0.78 37.27
C ALA A 53 8.24 -0.35 38.00
N PRO A 54 8.47 0.96 38.21
CA PRO A 54 9.60 1.44 39.01
C PRO A 54 9.71 0.69 40.35
N ASP A 55 10.93 0.34 40.76
CA ASP A 55 11.26 -0.43 41.97
C ASP A 55 10.86 -1.92 41.97
N SER A 56 10.26 -2.44 40.89
CA SER A 56 10.01 -3.87 40.73
C SER A 56 11.29 -4.64 40.37
N ASP A 57 11.47 -5.81 40.97
CA ASP A 57 12.64 -6.65 40.72
C ASP A 57 12.40 -7.60 39.54
N LEU A 58 13.14 -7.39 38.45
CA LEU A 58 13.19 -8.31 37.31
C LEU A 58 14.01 -9.57 37.62
N SER A 59 14.78 -9.58 38.72
CA SER A 59 15.56 -10.72 39.16
C SER A 59 14.67 -11.80 39.77
N GLY A 60 14.92 -13.06 39.40
CA GLY A 60 14.13 -14.20 39.89
C GLY A 60 12.74 -14.33 39.27
N LEU A 61 12.47 -13.64 38.15
CA LEU A 61 11.32 -13.96 37.30
C LEU A 61 11.58 -15.26 36.52
N HIS A 62 10.53 -16.05 36.39
CA HIS A 62 10.48 -17.26 35.57
C HIS A 62 9.46 -17.08 34.46
N VAL A 63 9.83 -17.49 33.25
CA VAL A 63 8.96 -17.45 32.08
C VAL A 63 8.78 -18.87 31.55
N THR A 64 7.54 -19.28 31.37
CA THR A 64 7.21 -20.59 30.78
C THR A 64 6.30 -20.45 29.59
N LEU A 65 6.56 -21.19 28.51
CA LEU A 65 5.66 -21.35 27.36
C LEU A 65 5.01 -22.73 27.45
N ASP A 66 3.69 -22.79 27.63
CA ASP A 66 2.94 -24.06 27.82
C ASP A 66 3.55 -24.97 28.89
N GLY A 67 4.05 -24.34 29.97
CA GLY A 67 4.73 -25.01 31.09
C GLY A 67 6.20 -25.39 30.86
N ARG A 68 6.76 -25.18 29.66
CA ARG A 68 8.20 -25.33 29.38
C ARG A 68 8.94 -24.06 29.78
N ASP A 69 9.97 -24.18 30.61
CA ASP A 69 10.81 -23.06 31.02
C ASP A 69 11.57 -22.46 29.82
N VAL A 70 11.33 -21.17 29.57
CA VAL A 70 11.98 -20.34 28.53
C VAL A 70 12.68 -19.13 29.14
N THR A 71 12.87 -19.09 30.47
CA THR A 71 13.48 -17.96 31.19
C THR A 71 14.84 -17.58 30.61
N ALA A 72 15.64 -18.56 30.19
CA ALA A 72 16.98 -18.35 29.62
C ALA A 72 16.99 -17.60 28.28
N ALA A 73 15.84 -17.50 27.58
CA ALA A 73 15.72 -16.72 26.36
C ALA A 73 15.72 -15.21 26.63
N PHE A 74 15.37 -14.79 27.85
CA PHE A 74 15.20 -13.38 28.20
C PHE A 74 16.52 -12.76 28.70
N ARG A 75 16.88 -11.61 28.12
CA ARG A 75 18.07 -10.83 28.48
C ARG A 75 17.69 -9.37 28.71
N PRO A 76 18.39 -8.65 29.62
CA PRO A 76 18.20 -7.21 29.78
C PRO A 76 18.47 -6.44 28.49
N SER A 77 17.58 -5.52 28.16
CA SER A 77 17.73 -4.54 27.08
C SER A 77 18.36 -3.24 27.60
N SER A 78 18.84 -2.40 26.69
CA SER A 78 19.35 -1.06 27.02
C SER A 78 18.30 -0.13 27.65
N ALA A 79 17.01 -0.42 27.43
CA ALA A 79 15.87 0.31 27.99
C ALA A 79 15.44 -0.20 29.38
N GLY A 80 16.15 -1.15 29.97
CA GLY A 80 15.85 -1.67 31.31
C GLY A 80 14.70 -2.68 31.37
N MET A 81 14.21 -3.16 30.22
CA MET A 81 13.25 -4.27 30.11
C MET A 81 13.97 -5.60 29.89
N LEU A 82 13.33 -6.74 30.16
CA LEU A 82 13.79 -8.03 29.63
C LEU A 82 13.22 -8.22 28.22
N VAL A 83 14.04 -8.72 27.30
CA VAL A 83 13.61 -9.08 25.93
C VAL A 83 14.05 -10.51 25.68
N GLY A 84 13.17 -11.33 25.13
CA GLY A 84 13.43 -12.74 24.82
C GLY A 84 12.81 -13.17 23.49
N LEU A 85 13.58 -13.92 22.70
CA LEU A 85 13.05 -14.63 21.53
C LEU A 85 12.44 -15.94 22.01
N VAL A 86 11.11 -16.00 22.03
CA VAL A 86 10.34 -17.15 22.51
C VAL A 86 10.10 -18.10 21.35
N GLU A 87 10.81 -19.22 21.31
CA GLU A 87 10.66 -20.25 20.27
C GLU A 87 9.73 -21.39 20.69
N GLY A 88 9.13 -22.04 19.70
CA GLY A 88 8.28 -23.22 19.85
C GLY A 88 6.83 -22.90 20.22
N VAL A 89 6.33 -21.75 19.75
CA VAL A 89 4.91 -21.39 19.78
C VAL A 89 4.18 -22.27 18.78
N SER A 90 3.13 -22.97 19.20
CA SER A 90 2.43 -23.92 18.33
C SER A 90 0.93 -23.86 18.51
N GLY A 91 0.19 -23.57 17.43
CA GLY A 91 -1.26 -23.33 17.53
C GLY A 91 -1.53 -22.20 18.52
N SER A 92 -2.37 -22.44 19.52
CA SER A 92 -2.53 -21.52 20.65
C SER A 92 -1.61 -21.93 21.81
N SER A 93 -0.72 -21.03 22.20
CA SER A 93 0.20 -21.20 23.33
C SER A 93 0.01 -20.11 24.38
N GLU A 94 0.35 -20.40 25.63
CA GLU A 94 0.34 -19.44 26.74
C GLU A 94 1.75 -19.21 27.26
N LEU A 95 2.18 -17.94 27.25
CA LEU A 95 3.40 -17.48 27.89
C LEU A 95 3.06 -16.94 29.29
N LEU A 96 3.54 -17.61 30.33
CA LEU A 96 3.30 -17.25 31.72
C LEU A 96 4.57 -16.67 32.35
N LEU A 97 4.41 -15.51 32.99
CA LEU A 97 5.41 -14.88 33.85
C LEU A 97 5.08 -15.17 35.32
N ALA A 98 6.05 -15.65 36.09
CA ALA A 98 5.90 -15.92 37.52
C ALA A 98 7.12 -15.43 38.32
N SER A 99 6.94 -15.16 39.61
CA SER A 99 8.05 -14.94 40.55
C SER A 99 8.77 -16.25 40.94
N ALA A 100 9.93 -16.14 41.58
CA ALA A 100 10.72 -17.27 42.10
C ALA A 100 9.94 -18.22 43.03
N ASP A 101 8.89 -17.74 43.70
CA ASP A 101 8.00 -18.54 44.55
C ASP A 101 6.86 -19.24 43.78
N GLY A 102 6.82 -19.09 42.45
CA GLY A 102 5.80 -19.65 41.57
C GLY A 102 4.53 -18.81 41.46
N THR A 103 4.47 -17.62 42.07
CA THR A 103 3.29 -16.75 41.98
C THR A 103 3.17 -16.14 40.58
N PRO A 104 2.05 -16.33 39.87
CA PRO A 104 1.82 -15.68 38.57
C PRO A 104 1.88 -14.16 38.67
N ARG A 105 2.50 -13.53 37.66
CA ARG A 105 2.66 -12.07 37.53
C ARG A 105 2.07 -11.52 36.24
N GLY A 106 1.94 -12.34 35.21
CA GLY A 106 1.32 -11.97 33.94
C GLY A 106 1.22 -13.18 33.02
N ALA A 107 0.34 -13.12 32.05
CA ALA A 107 0.19 -14.13 31.01
C ALA A 107 -0.05 -13.45 29.66
N LEU A 108 0.39 -14.09 28.59
CA LEU A 108 0.23 -13.62 27.22
C LEU A 108 -0.14 -14.81 26.34
N SER A 109 -1.32 -14.76 25.72
CA SER A 109 -1.76 -15.78 24.75
C SER A 109 -1.14 -15.47 23.39
N LEU A 110 -0.58 -16.50 22.75
CA LEU A 110 0.02 -16.42 21.42
C LEU A 110 -0.70 -17.38 20.47
N VAL A 111 -0.95 -16.95 19.24
CA VAL A 111 -1.52 -17.80 18.18
C VAL A 111 -0.54 -17.84 17.02
N ASN A 112 0.03 -19.03 16.80
CA ASN A 112 0.99 -19.30 15.74
C ASN A 112 0.30 -19.74 14.43
N HIS A 113 0.79 -19.19 13.32
CA HIS A 113 0.43 -19.52 11.96
C HIS A 113 1.64 -20.05 11.19
N PRO A 114 1.44 -20.83 10.10
CA PRO A 114 2.54 -21.32 9.27
C PRO A 114 3.36 -20.19 8.64
N LEU A 115 4.65 -20.44 8.38
CA LEU A 115 5.56 -19.45 7.77
C LEU A 115 5.15 -19.10 6.32
N GLU A 116 4.49 -20.03 5.63
CA GLU A 116 3.93 -19.84 4.31
C GLU A 116 2.57 -19.13 4.30
N GLY A 117 1.99 -18.81 5.47
CA GLY A 117 0.63 -18.28 5.59
C GLY A 117 -0.47 -19.35 5.41
N PRO A 118 -1.75 -18.93 5.31
CA PRO A 118 -2.22 -17.56 5.52
C PRO A 118 -2.42 -17.25 7.02
N VAL A 119 -2.48 -15.97 7.36
CA VAL A 119 -2.78 -15.45 8.71
C VAL A 119 -4.17 -14.81 8.73
N PHE A 120 -4.41 -13.87 7.82
CA PHE A 120 -5.64 -13.11 7.67
C PHE A 120 -6.09 -12.89 6.22
N SER A 121 -5.24 -13.11 5.21
CA SER A 121 -5.54 -12.88 3.80
C SER A 121 -6.56 -13.87 3.20
N GLY A 122 -6.82 -14.97 3.92
CA GLY A 122 -7.73 -16.04 3.52
C GLY A 122 -7.02 -17.16 2.77
N PRO A 123 -7.76 -18.11 2.17
CA PRO A 123 -7.16 -19.23 1.45
C PRO A 123 -6.14 -18.78 0.39
N HIS A 124 -5.06 -19.55 0.26
CA HIS A 124 -4.02 -19.30 -0.72
C HIS A 124 -4.58 -19.26 -2.15
N GLU A 125 -4.10 -18.29 -2.92
CA GLU A 125 -4.29 -18.23 -4.36
C GLU A 125 -3.76 -19.51 -5.02
N GLN A 126 -4.56 -20.09 -5.93
CA GLN A 126 -4.27 -21.32 -6.66
C GLN A 126 -4.75 -21.19 -8.12
N PRO A 127 -3.96 -21.65 -9.12
CA PRO A 127 -2.57 -22.15 -9.01
C PRO A 127 -1.59 -21.05 -8.55
N PHE A 128 -0.35 -21.41 -8.20
CA PHE A 128 0.66 -20.41 -7.83
C PHE A 128 2.04 -20.84 -8.33
N VAL A 129 2.69 -19.97 -9.11
CA VAL A 129 3.99 -20.28 -9.73
C VAL A 129 5.12 -19.75 -8.87
N CYS A 130 5.99 -20.65 -8.43
CA CYS A 130 7.24 -20.30 -7.76
C CYS A 130 8.29 -19.85 -8.78
N GLU A 131 9.07 -18.83 -8.43
CA GLU A 131 10.03 -18.18 -9.33
C GLU A 131 11.39 -17.91 -8.66
N THR A 132 11.72 -18.65 -7.59
CA THR A 132 13.02 -18.57 -6.91
C THR A 132 14.18 -18.84 -7.87
N ASP A 133 14.00 -19.74 -8.85
CA ASP A 133 15.01 -20.06 -9.86
C ASP A 133 15.20 -18.97 -10.92
N ALA A 134 14.29 -18.00 -10.99
CA ALA A 134 14.34 -16.81 -11.85
C ALA A 134 14.70 -15.53 -11.07
N PHE A 135 14.79 -15.58 -9.74
CA PHE A 135 15.17 -14.43 -8.91
C PHE A 135 16.69 -14.28 -8.92
N GLU A 136 17.18 -13.22 -9.58
CA GLU A 136 18.61 -12.92 -9.66
C GLU A 136 19.11 -12.28 -8.36
N MET A 137 20.18 -12.88 -7.81
CA MET A 137 20.90 -12.34 -6.66
C MET A 137 21.94 -11.33 -7.12
N PRO A 138 22.34 -10.39 -6.25
CA PRO A 138 23.38 -9.42 -6.58
C PRO A 138 24.73 -10.04 -7.00
N SER A 139 25.01 -11.29 -6.61
CA SER A 139 26.17 -12.07 -7.04
C SER A 139 26.12 -12.52 -8.51
N GLY A 140 24.99 -12.39 -9.19
CA GLY A 140 24.75 -12.80 -10.58
C GLY A 140 24.25 -14.24 -10.74
N GLU A 141 24.09 -15.01 -9.65
CA GLU A 141 23.40 -16.30 -9.66
C GLU A 141 21.91 -16.15 -9.33
N THR A 142 21.10 -17.18 -9.56
CA THR A 142 19.70 -17.19 -9.10
C THR A 142 19.57 -17.84 -7.72
N LEU A 143 18.46 -17.62 -7.00
CA LEU A 143 18.24 -18.26 -5.70
C LEU A 143 18.16 -19.79 -5.78
N GLY A 144 17.87 -20.33 -6.96
CA GLY A 144 17.76 -21.76 -7.23
C GLY A 144 16.32 -22.28 -7.12
N ALA A 145 16.14 -23.58 -7.37
CA ALA A 145 14.82 -24.21 -7.37
C ALA A 145 14.15 -24.12 -5.98
N PRO A 146 12.81 -24.00 -5.93
CA PRO A 146 12.07 -23.98 -4.68
C PRO A 146 12.23 -25.32 -3.95
N LEU A 147 12.25 -25.28 -2.62
CA LEU A 147 12.39 -26.44 -1.76
C LEU A 147 11.10 -27.24 -1.60
N ASP A 148 9.95 -26.61 -1.84
CA ASP A 148 8.62 -27.18 -1.73
C ASP A 148 7.58 -26.43 -2.60
N ASP A 149 6.34 -26.89 -2.56
CA ASP A 149 5.20 -26.32 -3.30
C ASP A 149 4.73 -24.96 -2.74
N ASN A 150 5.26 -24.54 -1.57
CA ASN A 150 5.04 -23.22 -0.97
C ASN A 150 6.15 -22.23 -1.36
N CYS A 151 6.93 -22.58 -2.38
CA CYS A 151 7.99 -21.74 -2.92
C CYS A 151 9.11 -21.41 -1.92
N ALA A 152 9.36 -22.29 -0.93
CA ALA A 152 10.35 -22.03 0.10
C ALA A 152 11.80 -22.04 -0.43
N ILE A 153 12.66 -21.24 0.19
CA ILE A 153 14.12 -21.28 0.00
C ILE A 153 14.84 -21.24 1.35
N ALA A 154 16.06 -21.79 1.41
CA ALA A 154 16.90 -21.62 2.57
C ALA A 154 17.34 -20.16 2.69
N ARG A 155 17.12 -19.56 3.86
CA ARG A 155 17.59 -18.21 4.17
C ARG A 155 19.12 -18.13 3.99
N ARG A 156 19.58 -17.10 3.28
CA ARG A 156 21.00 -16.84 3.03
C ARG A 156 21.33 -15.37 3.25
N VAL A 157 22.61 -15.09 3.49
CA VAL A 157 23.14 -13.74 3.65
C VAL A 157 24.24 -13.52 2.63
N ASP A 158 24.11 -12.45 1.85
CA ASP A 158 25.08 -12.01 0.87
C ASP A 158 25.60 -10.62 1.24
N TYR A 159 26.83 -10.33 0.82
CA TYR A 159 27.47 -9.04 1.05
C TYR A 159 27.78 -8.33 -0.25
N LEU A 160 27.51 -7.03 -0.26
CA LEU A 160 27.89 -6.09 -1.30
C LEU A 160 28.76 -5.00 -0.69
N TYR A 161 29.54 -4.31 -1.51
CA TYR A 161 30.24 -3.09 -1.10
C TYR A 161 30.06 -1.99 -2.14
N ARG A 162 30.03 -0.74 -1.68
CA ARG A 162 30.07 0.41 -2.59
C ARG A 162 31.52 0.80 -2.85
N SER A 163 31.89 0.93 -4.12
CA SER A 163 33.21 1.42 -4.51
C SER A 163 33.29 2.95 -4.51
N ALA A 164 34.51 3.49 -4.54
CA ALA A 164 34.78 4.92 -4.50
C ALA A 164 34.22 5.71 -5.70
N ASP A 165 33.92 5.02 -6.81
CA ASP A 165 33.22 5.55 -7.99
C ASP A 165 31.69 5.48 -7.88
N GLY A 166 31.15 4.93 -6.79
CA GLY A 166 29.72 4.87 -6.50
C GLY A 166 29.03 3.58 -6.95
N GLU A 167 29.71 2.62 -7.58
CA GLU A 167 29.10 1.35 -7.98
C GLU A 167 28.89 0.40 -6.77
N LEU A 168 27.80 -0.37 -6.77
CA LEU A 168 27.56 -1.42 -5.79
C LEU A 168 28.01 -2.78 -6.37
N LYS A 169 29.01 -3.40 -5.74
CA LYS A 169 29.70 -4.60 -6.27
C LYS A 169 29.59 -5.78 -5.29
N PRO A 170 29.54 -7.04 -5.78
CA PRO A 170 29.58 -8.22 -4.92
C PRO A 170 30.83 -8.29 -4.04
N LEU A 171 30.65 -8.69 -2.78
CA LEU A 171 31.73 -9.00 -1.83
C LEU A 171 31.69 -10.49 -1.49
N SER A 172 32.21 -11.33 -2.39
CA SER A 172 32.15 -12.80 -2.27
C SER A 172 32.94 -13.36 -1.08
N ASP A 173 34.01 -12.66 -0.66
CA ASP A 173 34.72 -12.94 0.59
C ASP A 173 34.39 -11.83 1.59
N PRO A 174 33.53 -12.08 2.60
CA PRO A 174 33.17 -11.06 3.60
C PRO A 174 34.35 -10.55 4.43
N ALA A 175 35.48 -11.29 4.48
CA ALA A 175 36.70 -10.83 5.13
C ALA A 175 37.53 -9.87 4.26
N ALA A 176 37.28 -9.81 2.95
CA ALA A 176 38.01 -8.94 2.05
C ALA A 176 37.65 -7.45 2.29
N ARG A 177 38.64 -6.59 2.09
CA ARG A 177 38.48 -5.13 2.07
C ARG A 177 39.06 -4.61 0.75
N PRO A 178 38.24 -4.52 -0.31
CA PRO A 178 38.68 -4.03 -1.61
C PRO A 178 39.35 -2.66 -1.50
N ALA A 179 40.38 -2.41 -2.32
CA ALA A 179 41.13 -1.15 -2.27
C ALA A 179 40.28 0.08 -2.66
N ASP A 180 39.20 -0.13 -3.41
CA ASP A 180 38.24 0.88 -3.82
C ASP A 180 37.03 0.98 -2.88
N LEU A 181 37.02 0.32 -1.71
CA LEU A 181 35.91 0.36 -0.75
C LEU A 181 35.65 1.80 -0.24
N ALA A 182 34.44 2.30 -0.46
CA ALA A 182 34.00 3.58 0.06
C ALA A 182 33.61 3.50 1.55
N THR A 183 33.51 4.66 2.18
CA THR A 183 32.91 4.83 3.53
C THR A 183 31.71 5.76 3.44
N THR A 184 30.77 5.63 4.39
CA THR A 184 29.64 6.55 4.55
C THR A 184 29.51 6.97 6.01
N THR A 185 28.84 8.10 6.24
CA THR A 185 28.48 8.58 7.58
C THR A 185 26.97 8.58 7.71
N THR A 186 26.47 7.77 8.64
CA THR A 186 25.03 7.59 8.90
C THR A 186 24.41 8.80 9.60
N LEU A 187 23.08 8.86 9.66
CA LEU A 187 22.36 9.91 10.40
C LEU A 187 22.66 9.91 11.91
N SER A 188 23.07 8.77 12.48
CA SER A 188 23.52 8.69 13.88
C SER A 188 24.96 9.21 14.08
N GLY A 189 25.64 9.63 13.01
CA GLY A 189 27.00 10.16 13.03
C GLY A 189 28.11 9.10 12.98
N ALA A 190 27.76 7.82 12.83
CA ALA A 190 28.75 6.75 12.70
C ALA A 190 29.32 6.71 11.27
N THR A 191 30.65 6.82 11.15
CA THR A 191 31.37 6.57 9.88
C THR A 191 31.76 5.11 9.80
N VAL A 192 31.26 4.41 8.79
CA VAL A 192 31.46 2.97 8.58
C VAL A 192 31.92 2.67 7.14
N PRO A 193 32.60 1.54 6.90
CA PRO A 193 32.77 1.03 5.54
C PRO A 193 31.40 0.81 4.89
N TYR A 194 31.26 1.18 3.61
CA TYR A 194 30.00 1.00 2.89
C TYR A 194 29.89 -0.45 2.41
N ILE A 195 29.67 -1.35 3.37
CA ILE A 195 29.40 -2.77 3.15
C ILE A 195 27.93 -3.03 3.51
N VAL A 196 27.19 -3.58 2.57
CA VAL A 196 25.76 -3.88 2.69
C VAL A 196 25.60 -5.36 2.90
N ARG A 197 24.97 -5.74 4.03
CA ARG A 197 24.48 -7.10 4.27
C ARG A 197 23.08 -7.21 3.70
N ILE A 198 22.81 -8.25 2.91
CA ILE A 198 21.48 -8.56 2.38
C ILE A 198 21.09 -9.97 2.82
N GLU A 199 20.08 -10.06 3.67
CA GLU A 199 19.42 -11.33 3.95
C GLU A 199 18.32 -11.57 2.91
N THR A 200 18.29 -12.78 2.34
CA THR A 200 17.24 -13.22 1.42
C THR A 200 16.65 -14.54 1.90
N GLY A 201 15.32 -14.66 1.86
CA GLY A 201 14.59 -15.87 2.25
C GLY A 201 13.15 -15.84 1.73
N THR A 202 12.31 -16.77 2.20
CA THR A 202 10.90 -16.86 1.80
C THR A 202 9.96 -16.82 2.99
N ILE A 203 8.92 -15.99 2.92
CA ILE A 203 7.86 -15.80 3.92
C ILE A 203 6.56 -15.53 3.17
N ASN A 204 5.45 -16.15 3.59
CA ASN A 204 4.15 -16.06 2.90
C ASN A 204 4.22 -16.43 1.40
N ARG A 205 5.03 -17.44 1.06
CA ARG A 205 5.41 -17.82 -0.32
C ARG A 205 6.13 -16.72 -1.12
N ALA A 206 6.43 -15.56 -0.52
CA ALA A 206 7.12 -14.44 -1.14
C ALA A 206 8.63 -14.51 -0.90
N ILE A 207 9.44 -14.05 -1.86
CA ILE A 207 10.88 -13.86 -1.65
C ILE A 207 11.06 -12.49 -1.00
N TYR A 208 11.61 -12.46 0.22
CA TYR A 208 11.91 -11.22 0.93
C TYR A 208 13.40 -10.90 0.88
N GLN A 209 13.72 -9.61 0.97
CA GLN A 209 15.08 -9.12 1.18
C GLN A 209 15.11 -8.09 2.30
N ILE A 210 16.15 -8.15 3.13
CA ILE A 210 16.44 -7.15 4.17
C ILE A 210 17.91 -6.73 4.01
N ALA A 211 18.13 -5.44 3.74
CA ALA A 211 19.44 -4.85 3.59
C ALA A 211 19.75 -3.86 4.72
N MET A 212 21.01 -3.83 5.16
CA MET A 212 21.53 -2.82 6.09
C MET A 212 23.05 -2.71 5.99
N LEU A 213 23.60 -1.58 6.44
CA LEU A 213 25.05 -1.43 6.59
C LEU A 213 25.56 -2.31 7.73
N HIS A 214 26.43 -3.27 7.41
CA HIS A 214 27.04 -4.16 8.38
C HIS A 214 28.43 -4.56 7.92
N GLU A 215 29.39 -4.46 8.83
CA GLU A 215 30.74 -4.95 8.59
C GLU A 215 30.84 -6.42 9.02
N PRO A 216 31.22 -7.36 8.13
CA PRO A 216 31.23 -8.80 8.44
C PRO A 216 32.18 -9.22 9.57
N SER A 217 33.15 -8.38 9.95
CA SER A 217 34.03 -8.64 11.09
C SER A 217 33.41 -8.25 12.44
N ALA A 218 32.29 -7.54 12.44
CA ALA A 218 31.49 -7.29 13.63
C ALA A 218 30.65 -8.53 13.98
N ALA A 219 30.08 -8.55 15.19
CA ALA A 219 29.10 -9.58 15.54
C ALA A 219 27.91 -9.55 14.57
N ASP A 220 27.30 -10.72 14.34
CA ASP A 220 26.07 -10.79 13.58
C ASP A 220 24.98 -10.00 14.31
N PRO A 221 24.16 -9.21 13.58
CA PRO A 221 23.04 -8.50 14.16
C PRO A 221 22.07 -9.47 14.85
N ASP A 222 21.63 -9.11 16.04
CA ASP A 222 20.55 -9.78 16.79
C ASP A 222 19.70 -8.72 17.52
N PRO A 223 18.56 -9.07 18.14
CA PRO A 223 17.71 -8.11 18.87
C PRO A 223 18.39 -7.34 20.01
N TRP A 224 19.57 -7.77 20.45
CA TRP A 224 20.34 -7.13 21.52
C TRP A 224 21.61 -6.43 21.00
N THR A 225 21.99 -6.65 19.75
CA THR A 225 23.25 -6.27 19.14
C THR A 225 23.00 -5.58 17.79
N ALA A 226 22.70 -4.28 17.85
CA ALA A 226 22.55 -3.48 16.65
C ALA A 226 23.92 -3.21 15.98
N PRO A 227 24.04 -3.34 14.64
CA PRO A 227 25.27 -3.00 13.95
C PRO A 227 25.49 -1.48 13.93
N PRO A 228 26.75 -0.98 14.02
CA PRO A 228 27.03 0.46 14.04
C PRO A 228 26.55 1.23 12.81
N GLY A 229 26.37 0.54 11.68
CA GLY A 229 25.86 1.12 10.44
C GLY A 229 24.35 1.31 10.41
N TRP A 230 23.60 0.73 11.35
CA TRP A 230 22.15 0.89 11.43
C TRP A 230 21.77 2.03 12.36
N ASN A 231 20.91 2.93 11.88
CA ASN A 231 20.41 4.07 12.62
C ASN A 231 19.16 3.74 13.48
N GLY A 232 18.74 2.47 13.53
CA GLY A 232 17.55 2.04 14.28
C GLY A 232 16.22 2.21 13.54
N ARG A 233 16.22 2.69 12.28
CA ARG A 233 15.00 2.94 11.49
C ARG A 233 14.87 1.95 10.34
N LEU A 234 13.63 1.67 9.93
CA LEU A 234 13.31 0.77 8.83
C LEU A 234 12.56 1.53 7.73
N ILE A 235 12.99 1.34 6.48
CA ILE A 235 12.20 1.68 5.30
C ILE A 235 11.68 0.39 4.68
N TYR A 236 10.38 0.32 4.43
CA TYR A 236 9.77 -0.77 3.69
C TYR A 236 9.41 -0.28 2.29
N THR A 237 10.07 -0.85 1.27
CA THR A 237 9.87 -0.43 -0.12
C THR A 237 8.82 -1.28 -0.82
N PHE A 238 7.96 -0.62 -1.59
CA PHE A 238 6.87 -1.22 -2.33
C PHE A 238 7.07 -1.01 -3.84
N GLY A 239 7.00 -2.09 -4.61
CA GLY A 239 7.15 -2.07 -6.05
C GLY A 239 5.88 -1.65 -6.78
N GLY A 240 6.07 -0.90 -7.87
CA GLY A 240 4.99 -0.42 -8.74
C GLY A 240 4.35 -1.49 -9.64
N GLY A 241 3.49 -1.03 -10.54
CA GLY A 241 2.77 -1.87 -11.50
C GLY A 241 1.51 -2.52 -10.93
N CYS A 242 0.96 -3.48 -11.66
CA CYS A 242 -0.21 -4.32 -11.32
C CYS A 242 -0.50 -5.28 -12.50
N VAL A 243 -0.16 -4.85 -13.72
CA VAL A 243 -0.17 -5.70 -14.92
C VAL A 243 0.74 -6.92 -14.71
N ASN A 244 0.27 -8.10 -15.11
CA ASN A 244 0.93 -9.40 -14.98
C ASN A 244 1.11 -9.91 -13.54
N GLY A 245 0.50 -9.24 -12.56
CA GLY A 245 0.65 -9.54 -11.14
C GLY A 245 -0.31 -10.62 -10.64
N TRP A 246 -0.40 -11.78 -11.32
CA TRP A 246 -1.40 -12.81 -11.01
C TRP A 246 -0.80 -14.22 -10.86
N PHE A 247 -1.22 -14.99 -9.85
CA PHE A 247 -0.89 -16.42 -9.67
C PHE A 247 0.61 -16.75 -9.66
N ARG A 248 1.46 -15.84 -9.15
CA ARG A 248 2.92 -15.99 -9.17
C ARG A 248 3.62 -15.39 -7.96
N GLN A 249 4.79 -15.94 -7.64
CA GLN A 249 5.68 -15.45 -6.57
C GLN A 249 6.38 -14.14 -6.94
N GLY A 250 6.75 -13.96 -8.21
CA GLY A 250 7.57 -12.85 -8.68
C GLY A 250 9.07 -13.07 -8.47
N ASN A 251 9.88 -12.47 -9.34
CA ASN A 251 11.33 -12.66 -9.38
C ASN A 251 12.13 -11.39 -8.99
N ARG A 252 11.49 -10.43 -8.32
CA ARG A 252 12.11 -9.18 -7.84
C ARG A 252 11.34 -8.62 -6.66
N THR A 253 11.98 -7.79 -5.85
CA THR A 253 11.36 -7.02 -4.77
C THR A 253 11.16 -5.54 -5.18
N GLY A 254 10.67 -4.70 -4.28
CA GLY A 254 10.64 -3.23 -4.44
C GLY A 254 12.03 -2.57 -4.39
N GLY A 255 13.09 -3.35 -4.20
CA GLY A 255 14.48 -2.90 -4.12
C GLY A 255 14.89 -2.53 -2.70
N VAL A 256 16.07 -2.97 -2.29
CA VAL A 256 16.59 -2.74 -0.92
C VAL A 256 17.98 -2.09 -0.90
N THR A 257 18.48 -1.68 -2.07
CA THR A 257 19.88 -1.22 -2.25
C THR A 257 19.98 0.27 -2.59
N ASP A 258 18.96 1.05 -2.26
CA ASP A 258 18.95 2.50 -2.51
C ASP A 258 20.06 3.21 -1.74
N ASP A 259 20.86 4.02 -2.44
CA ASP A 259 22.02 4.69 -1.85
C ASP A 259 21.65 5.75 -0.82
N VAL A 260 20.62 6.55 -1.10
CA VAL A 260 20.18 7.63 -0.22
C VAL A 260 19.69 7.04 1.10
N MET A 261 18.97 5.92 1.06
CA MET A 261 18.53 5.21 2.27
C MET A 261 19.70 4.57 3.02
N LEU A 262 20.52 3.75 2.35
CA LEU A 262 21.58 2.98 3.01
C LEU A 262 22.70 3.87 3.55
N SER A 263 23.13 4.89 2.80
CA SER A 263 24.19 5.82 3.25
C SER A 263 23.85 6.55 4.54
N GLN A 264 22.56 6.80 4.76
CA GLN A 264 21.99 7.40 5.97
C GLN A 264 21.81 6.41 7.14
N GLY A 265 22.07 5.12 6.91
CA GLY A 265 22.04 4.06 7.91
C GLY A 265 20.66 3.42 8.13
N TYR A 266 19.68 3.67 7.24
CA TYR A 266 18.40 2.96 7.30
C TYR A 266 18.63 1.46 7.02
N ALA A 267 17.90 0.60 7.73
CA ALA A 267 17.64 -0.73 7.19
C ALA A 267 16.52 -0.62 6.14
N VAL A 268 16.59 -1.45 5.10
CA VAL A 268 15.61 -1.45 4.00
C VAL A 268 15.10 -2.86 3.79
N ALA A 269 13.77 -3.04 3.82
CA ALA A 269 13.14 -4.34 3.59
C ALA A 269 12.14 -4.26 2.45
N SER A 270 11.95 -5.39 1.76
CA SER A 270 10.94 -5.54 0.72
C SER A 270 10.66 -7.01 0.44
N SER A 271 9.61 -7.29 -0.32
CA SER A 271 9.22 -8.64 -0.70
C SER A 271 8.65 -8.69 -2.11
N SER A 272 8.72 -9.86 -2.75
CA SER A 272 8.25 -10.07 -4.12
C SER A 272 6.73 -9.94 -4.24
N LEU A 273 5.97 -10.27 -3.19
CA LEU A 273 4.51 -10.03 -3.12
C LEU A 273 4.16 -8.61 -2.64
N ASN A 274 5.16 -7.77 -2.38
CA ASN A 274 5.00 -6.32 -2.20
C ASN A 274 5.37 -5.51 -3.46
N VAL A 275 5.37 -6.19 -4.61
CA VAL A 275 5.50 -5.59 -5.94
C VAL A 275 4.22 -5.90 -6.71
N TYR A 276 3.39 -4.90 -6.97
CA TYR A 276 2.10 -5.19 -7.62
C TYR A 276 2.23 -5.73 -9.05
N ALA A 277 3.32 -5.44 -9.75
CA ALA A 277 3.63 -6.12 -11.02
C ALA A 277 3.87 -7.64 -10.90
N ASN A 278 4.11 -8.15 -9.69
CA ASN A 278 4.23 -9.58 -9.40
C ASN A 278 2.94 -10.13 -8.77
N ASN A 279 2.34 -9.38 -7.84
CA ASN A 279 1.08 -9.74 -7.20
C ASN A 279 0.26 -8.50 -6.82
N CYS A 280 -0.85 -8.24 -7.53
CA CYS A 280 -1.67 -7.05 -7.34
C CYS A 280 -2.87 -7.31 -6.39
N ASN A 281 -2.57 -7.83 -5.21
CA ASN A 281 -3.54 -8.12 -4.14
C ASN A 281 -3.12 -7.42 -2.84
N ASP A 282 -3.92 -6.46 -2.38
CA ASP A 282 -3.56 -5.65 -1.21
C ASP A 282 -3.68 -6.41 0.13
N LEU A 283 -4.57 -7.41 0.24
CA LEU A 283 -4.61 -8.28 1.43
C LEU A 283 -3.32 -9.09 1.57
N LEU A 284 -2.93 -9.75 0.49
CA LEU A 284 -1.73 -10.59 0.48
C LEU A 284 -0.46 -9.76 0.66
N ALA A 285 -0.43 -8.55 0.08
CA ALA A 285 0.65 -7.59 0.29
C ALA A 285 0.76 -7.14 1.75
N ALA A 286 -0.36 -6.84 2.42
CA ALA A 286 -0.38 -6.46 3.84
C ALA A 286 0.11 -7.60 4.74
N GLU A 287 -0.35 -8.82 4.51
CA GLU A 287 0.05 -10.01 5.28
C GLU A 287 1.53 -10.30 5.09
N THR A 288 2.01 -10.26 3.83
CA THR A 288 3.44 -10.44 3.53
C THR A 288 4.28 -9.39 4.24
N MET A 289 3.89 -8.12 4.20
CA MET A 289 4.62 -7.06 4.90
C MET A 289 4.65 -7.29 6.41
N MET A 290 3.52 -7.67 7.02
CA MET A 290 3.45 -7.99 8.45
C MET A 290 4.47 -9.06 8.82
N MET A 291 4.48 -10.17 8.09
CA MET A 291 5.38 -11.31 8.38
C MET A 291 6.85 -10.99 8.09
N VAL A 292 7.15 -10.16 7.08
CA VAL A 292 8.53 -9.68 6.84
C VAL A 292 8.98 -8.71 7.94
N LYS A 293 8.08 -7.85 8.44
CA LYS A 293 8.37 -6.98 9.59
C LYS A 293 8.58 -7.79 10.87
N GLU A 294 7.78 -8.84 11.10
CA GLU A 294 7.97 -9.79 12.21
C GLU A 294 9.37 -10.42 12.16
N ARG A 295 9.73 -11.01 11.02
CA ARG A 295 11.08 -11.55 10.77
C ARG A 295 12.18 -10.52 10.99
N PHE A 296 11.98 -9.28 10.56
CA PHE A 296 12.93 -8.19 10.81
C PHE A 296 13.12 -7.97 12.33
N VAL A 297 12.02 -7.85 13.07
CA VAL A 297 12.09 -7.57 14.51
C VAL A 297 12.72 -8.73 15.29
N GLU A 298 12.41 -9.98 14.97
CA GLU A 298 13.05 -11.15 15.59
C GLU A 298 14.53 -11.28 15.25
N GLY A 299 14.92 -10.84 14.05
CA GLY A 299 16.31 -10.89 13.60
C GLY A 299 17.18 -9.77 14.12
N TYR A 300 16.62 -8.58 14.30
CA TYR A 300 17.41 -7.35 14.45
C TYR A 300 16.93 -6.43 15.59
N GLY A 301 15.79 -6.74 16.20
CA GLY A 301 15.12 -5.89 17.18
C GLY A 301 14.13 -4.90 16.55
N ALA A 302 13.28 -4.33 17.39
CA ALA A 302 12.23 -3.41 16.94
C ALA A 302 12.84 -2.09 16.42
N PRO A 303 12.47 -1.63 15.20
CA PRO A 303 12.89 -0.32 14.73
C PRO A 303 12.20 0.79 15.53
N HIS A 304 12.81 1.97 15.59
CA HIS A 304 12.19 3.17 16.16
C HIS A 304 10.88 3.54 15.45
N HIS A 305 10.87 3.37 14.12
CA HIS A 305 9.70 3.50 13.27
C HIS A 305 9.95 2.83 11.90
N THR A 306 8.88 2.53 11.18
CA THR A 306 8.86 1.97 9.83
C THR A 306 8.21 2.93 8.84
N ILE A 307 8.96 3.36 7.83
CA ILE A 307 8.48 4.27 6.77
C ILE A 307 8.12 3.47 5.52
N GLY A 308 6.92 3.69 5.00
CA GLY A 308 6.47 3.13 3.72
C GLY A 308 6.94 3.99 2.55
N TRP A 309 7.50 3.36 1.52
CA TRP A 309 8.08 4.03 0.36
C TRP A 309 7.66 3.37 -0.94
N GLY A 310 6.99 4.09 -1.85
CA GLY A 310 6.65 3.52 -3.15
C GLY A 310 5.76 4.40 -4.03
N CYS A 311 5.95 4.28 -5.34
CA CYS A 311 5.17 4.99 -6.35
C CYS A 311 4.22 4.07 -7.12
N SER A 312 3.12 4.62 -7.65
CA SER A 312 2.20 3.90 -8.54
C SER A 312 1.57 2.69 -7.85
N GLY A 313 1.85 1.46 -8.30
CA GLY A 313 1.55 0.21 -7.60
C GLY A 313 1.90 0.21 -6.12
N GLY A 314 3.03 0.83 -5.76
CA GLY A 314 3.48 0.97 -4.38
C GLY A 314 2.65 1.98 -3.57
N SER A 315 2.02 2.96 -4.21
CA SER A 315 1.15 3.92 -3.51
C SER A 315 -0.17 3.29 -3.04
N TYR A 316 -0.74 2.36 -3.81
CA TYR A 316 -1.89 1.56 -3.34
C TYR A 316 -1.55 0.84 -2.05
N GLN A 317 -0.38 0.18 -2.03
CA GLN A 317 0.11 -0.57 -0.88
C GLN A 317 0.30 0.33 0.34
N ASN A 318 0.97 1.47 0.17
CA ASN A 318 1.15 2.45 1.24
C ASN A 318 -0.19 2.88 1.85
N HIS A 319 -1.13 3.32 1.01
CA HIS A 319 -2.45 3.79 1.48
C HIS A 319 -3.25 2.66 2.12
N GLN A 320 -3.44 1.54 1.43
CA GLN A 320 -4.31 0.45 1.89
C GLN A 320 -3.74 -0.28 3.11
N ILE A 321 -2.42 -0.49 3.18
CA ILE A 321 -1.80 -1.11 4.36
C ILE A 321 -1.92 -0.17 5.57
N ALA A 322 -1.57 1.10 5.41
CA ALA A 322 -1.67 2.06 6.51
C ALA A 322 -3.12 2.28 6.98
N ASP A 323 -4.10 2.27 6.07
CA ASP A 323 -5.51 2.47 6.43
C ASP A 323 -6.12 1.24 7.09
N ASN A 324 -5.88 0.05 6.52
CA ASN A 324 -6.54 -1.18 6.95
C ASN A 324 -5.80 -1.92 8.06
N TYR A 325 -4.50 -1.73 8.21
CA TYR A 325 -3.63 -2.45 9.15
C TYR A 325 -2.71 -1.46 9.91
N PRO A 326 -3.29 -0.54 10.70
CA PRO A 326 -2.55 0.47 11.46
C PRO A 326 -1.51 -0.21 12.34
N GLY A 327 -0.28 0.30 12.32
CA GLY A 327 0.84 -0.25 13.07
C GLY A 327 1.95 -0.91 12.26
N LEU A 328 1.63 -1.31 11.02
CA LEU A 328 2.64 -1.82 10.11
C LEU A 328 3.55 -0.70 9.61
N LEU A 329 2.97 0.45 9.30
CA LEU A 329 3.64 1.66 8.83
C LEU A 329 3.39 2.82 9.80
N ASP A 330 4.45 3.46 10.25
CA ASP A 330 4.38 4.60 11.17
C ASP A 330 4.21 5.93 10.40
N GLY A 331 4.72 5.99 9.17
CA GLY A 331 4.55 7.09 8.22
C GLY A 331 4.72 6.61 6.78
N ILE A 332 4.09 7.28 5.82
CA ILE A 332 4.13 6.87 4.40
C ILE A 332 4.53 8.01 3.48
N ILE A 333 5.35 7.67 2.48
CA ILE A 333 5.73 8.57 1.39
C ILE A 333 5.21 7.97 0.08
N PRO A 334 3.89 8.02 -0.21
CA PRO A 334 3.39 7.57 -1.49
C PRO A 334 3.86 8.48 -2.63
N GLY A 335 4.19 7.88 -3.76
CA GLY A 335 4.56 8.57 -4.99
C GLY A 335 3.59 8.32 -6.12
N CYS A 336 3.47 9.26 -7.07
CA CYS A 336 2.65 9.05 -8.28
C CYS A 336 1.26 8.49 -7.93
N SER A 337 0.67 9.07 -6.88
CA SER A 337 -0.28 8.37 -6.01
C SER A 337 -1.51 7.84 -6.71
N PHE A 338 -2.05 6.76 -6.17
CA PHE A 338 -3.39 6.27 -6.37
C PHE A 338 -3.99 5.83 -5.02
N PRO A 339 -5.28 6.10 -4.74
CA PRO A 339 -5.90 5.71 -3.46
C PRO A 339 -6.01 4.19 -3.26
N ASP A 340 -6.44 3.48 -4.31
CA ASP A 340 -6.63 2.02 -4.35
C ASP A 340 -6.78 1.55 -5.81
N VAL A 341 -6.60 0.24 -6.05
CA VAL A 341 -6.74 -0.34 -7.38
C VAL A 341 -8.21 -0.36 -7.81
N GLY A 342 -9.11 -0.84 -6.94
CA GLY A 342 -10.48 -1.24 -7.31
C GLY A 342 -11.44 -0.10 -7.69
N PHE A 343 -11.21 1.11 -7.21
CA PHE A 343 -12.16 2.24 -7.28
C PHE A 343 -11.47 3.58 -7.56
N GLY A 344 -10.22 3.76 -7.10
CA GLY A 344 -9.37 4.86 -7.52
C GLY A 344 -8.93 4.73 -8.97
N THR A 345 -8.52 3.52 -9.38
CA THR A 345 -7.92 3.28 -10.70
C THR A 345 -8.84 2.59 -11.68
N ILE A 346 -9.48 1.48 -11.30
CA ILE A 346 -10.28 0.64 -12.20
C ILE A 346 -11.35 1.45 -12.96
N PRO A 347 -12.22 2.25 -12.31
CA PRO A 347 -13.15 3.15 -12.99
C PRO A 347 -12.51 4.05 -14.04
N MET A 348 -11.39 4.72 -13.71
CA MET A 348 -10.70 5.62 -14.64
C MET A 348 -10.21 4.88 -15.88
N ILE A 349 -9.55 3.74 -15.68
CA ILE A 349 -8.98 2.96 -16.79
C ILE A 349 -10.08 2.32 -17.65
N THR A 350 -11.16 1.82 -17.04
CA THR A 350 -12.26 1.17 -17.78
C THR A 350 -13.10 2.19 -18.54
N ASP A 351 -13.34 3.36 -17.97
CA ASP A 351 -14.06 4.43 -18.65
C ASP A 351 -13.25 4.99 -19.81
N ALA A 352 -11.94 5.23 -19.61
CA ALA A 352 -11.04 5.63 -20.69
C ALA A 352 -10.97 4.57 -21.81
N ARG A 353 -11.01 3.28 -21.46
CA ARG A 353 -11.03 2.19 -22.45
C ARG A 353 -12.32 2.13 -23.26
N LEU A 354 -13.48 2.37 -22.64
CA LEU A 354 -14.75 2.50 -23.38
C LEU A 354 -14.73 3.71 -24.32
N LEU A 355 -14.28 4.87 -23.83
CA LEU A 355 -14.17 6.09 -24.64
C LEU A 355 -13.21 5.90 -25.82
N ASN A 356 -12.01 5.38 -25.56
CA ASN A 356 -11.03 5.09 -26.60
C ASN A 356 -11.59 4.12 -27.65
N HIS A 357 -12.27 3.06 -27.22
CA HIS A 357 -12.92 2.12 -28.12
C HIS A 357 -14.02 2.79 -28.97
N TYR A 358 -14.88 3.60 -28.35
CA TYR A 358 -15.92 4.33 -29.06
C TYR A 358 -15.33 5.26 -30.12
N PHE A 359 -14.34 6.09 -29.75
CA PHE A 359 -13.72 7.06 -30.66
C PHE A 359 -12.92 6.41 -31.79
N GLN A 360 -12.29 5.25 -31.56
CA GLN A 360 -11.60 4.51 -32.62
C GLN A 360 -12.55 3.80 -33.61
N ASN A 361 -13.82 3.62 -33.24
CA ASN A 361 -14.82 2.93 -34.06
C ASN A 361 -15.93 3.88 -34.49
N ALA A 362 -17.01 3.98 -33.70
CA ALA A 362 -18.19 4.73 -34.07
C ALA A 362 -18.00 6.26 -34.04
N GLY A 363 -17.10 6.76 -33.20
CA GLY A 363 -16.91 8.20 -32.95
C GLY A 363 -15.91 8.92 -33.85
N ALA A 364 -15.07 8.20 -34.62
CA ALA A 364 -13.89 8.76 -35.29
C ALA A 364 -14.20 9.96 -36.20
N ASP A 365 -15.29 9.88 -36.97
CA ASP A 365 -15.69 10.93 -37.92
C ASP A 365 -16.64 11.99 -37.32
N ARG A 366 -17.01 11.85 -36.03
CA ARG A 366 -18.02 12.68 -35.37
C ARG A 366 -17.46 13.61 -34.30
N PHE A 367 -16.24 13.37 -33.84
CA PHE A 367 -15.58 14.16 -32.79
C PHE A 367 -14.18 14.54 -33.24
N THR A 368 -13.88 15.82 -33.18
CA THR A 368 -12.52 16.35 -33.25
C THR A 368 -11.70 15.88 -32.05
N GLU A 369 -10.37 15.91 -32.16
CA GLU A 369 -9.47 15.53 -31.07
C GLU A 369 -9.72 16.34 -29.78
N GLU A 370 -9.99 17.64 -29.92
CA GLU A 370 -10.30 18.50 -28.76
C GLU A 370 -11.63 18.12 -28.11
N GLU A 371 -12.65 17.75 -28.90
CA GLU A 371 -13.92 17.25 -28.36
C GLU A 371 -13.74 15.90 -27.65
N GLN A 372 -12.90 15.00 -28.20
CA GLN A 372 -12.57 13.73 -27.53
C GLN A 372 -11.85 13.97 -26.21
N ARG A 373 -10.90 14.92 -26.18
CA ARG A 373 -10.16 15.32 -24.99
C ARG A 373 -11.10 15.90 -23.93
N ALA A 374 -12.01 16.79 -24.33
CA ALA A 374 -13.01 17.37 -23.44
C ALA A 374 -13.97 16.33 -22.84
N VAL A 375 -14.37 15.32 -23.63
CA VAL A 375 -15.20 14.20 -23.15
C VAL A 375 -14.44 13.30 -22.18
N ALA A 376 -13.16 13.01 -22.47
CA ALA A 376 -12.35 12.13 -21.62
C ALA A 376 -11.86 12.82 -20.34
N GLY A 377 -11.72 14.15 -20.36
CA GLY A 377 -11.31 14.95 -19.22
C GLY A 377 -9.79 15.11 -19.06
N PHE A 378 -8.97 14.40 -19.84
CA PHE A 378 -7.52 14.46 -19.70
C PHE A 378 -6.93 15.79 -20.18
N LEU A 379 -5.77 16.16 -19.61
CA LEU A 379 -5.00 17.33 -20.04
C LEU A 379 -4.49 17.16 -21.48
N VAL A 380 -3.95 15.98 -21.77
CA VAL A 380 -3.42 15.57 -23.07
C VAL A 380 -4.27 14.41 -23.59
N LEU A 381 -4.72 14.45 -24.85
CA LEU A 381 -5.61 13.42 -25.42
C LEU A 381 -4.97 12.03 -25.40
N GLU A 382 -3.66 11.95 -25.65
CA GLU A 382 -2.84 10.73 -25.68
C GLU A 382 -2.83 9.98 -24.33
N THR A 383 -3.19 10.65 -23.24
CA THR A 383 -3.42 9.98 -21.95
C THR A 383 -4.55 8.97 -22.03
N MET A 384 -5.61 9.22 -22.82
CA MET A 384 -6.75 8.30 -22.96
C MET A 384 -6.33 6.89 -23.46
N PRO A 385 -5.65 6.73 -24.61
CA PRO A 385 -5.20 5.41 -25.04
C PRO A 385 -4.15 4.80 -24.09
N ARG A 386 -3.29 5.61 -23.45
CA ARG A 386 -2.30 5.12 -22.46
C ARG A 386 -2.98 4.52 -21.23
N VAL A 387 -3.98 5.21 -20.70
CA VAL A 387 -4.81 4.79 -19.58
C VAL A 387 -5.67 3.59 -19.98
N SER A 388 -6.23 3.58 -21.20
CA SER A 388 -7.07 2.49 -21.73
C SER A 388 -6.37 1.12 -21.70
N ILE A 389 -5.08 1.04 -22.02
CA ILE A 389 -4.33 -0.23 -22.00
C ILE A 389 -4.39 -0.87 -20.60
N ASN A 390 -4.37 -0.05 -19.56
CA ASN A 390 -4.35 -0.54 -18.19
C ASN A 390 -5.65 -1.26 -17.78
N ALA A 391 -6.77 -1.02 -18.47
CA ALA A 391 -8.02 -1.74 -18.23
C ALA A 391 -7.98 -3.23 -18.65
N GLY A 392 -6.88 -3.73 -19.23
CA GLY A 392 -6.68 -5.19 -19.36
C GLY A 392 -6.71 -5.93 -18.01
N ARG A 393 -6.58 -5.23 -16.88
CA ARG A 393 -6.73 -5.79 -15.52
C ARG A 393 -8.11 -6.38 -15.22
N ILE A 394 -9.15 -6.00 -15.97
CA ILE A 394 -10.49 -6.59 -15.82
C ILE A 394 -10.75 -7.74 -16.79
N ALA A 395 -9.83 -8.00 -17.72
CA ALA A 395 -9.96 -9.01 -18.75
C ALA A 395 -9.16 -10.26 -18.38
N VAL A 396 -9.83 -11.40 -18.34
CA VAL A 396 -9.34 -12.64 -17.67
C VAL A 396 -8.11 -13.28 -18.31
N GLY A 397 -7.76 -12.88 -19.53
CA GLY A 397 -6.62 -13.42 -20.29
C GLY A 397 -5.61 -12.37 -20.77
N GLU A 398 -5.91 -11.07 -20.69
CA GLU A 398 -5.08 -10.04 -21.33
C GLU A 398 -3.72 -9.86 -20.64
N PHE A 399 -3.70 -9.98 -19.31
CA PHE A 399 -2.51 -9.80 -18.49
C PHE A 399 -2.12 -11.06 -17.71
N CYS A 400 -2.47 -12.26 -18.18
CA CYS A 400 -1.88 -13.46 -17.60
C CYS A 400 -0.35 -13.44 -17.77
N PRO A 401 0.43 -13.62 -16.69
CA PRO A 401 1.89 -13.62 -16.81
C PRO A 401 2.37 -14.84 -17.59
N ASP A 402 3.46 -14.67 -18.35
CA ASP A 402 4.12 -15.76 -19.07
C ASP A 402 4.56 -16.91 -18.14
N ALA A 403 4.87 -16.58 -16.87
CA ALA A 403 5.20 -17.56 -15.84
C ALA A 403 4.05 -18.54 -15.57
N LEU A 404 2.78 -18.14 -15.74
CA LEU A 404 1.62 -19.02 -15.58
C LEU A 404 1.39 -19.82 -16.87
N PRO A 405 1.59 -21.16 -16.90
CA PRO A 405 1.43 -21.95 -18.11
C PRO A 405 0.03 -21.86 -18.71
N GLU A 406 -0.08 -21.83 -20.05
CA GLU A 406 -1.35 -21.71 -20.76
C GLU A 406 -2.38 -22.78 -20.36
N ALA A 407 -1.93 -24.02 -20.10
CA ALA A 407 -2.79 -25.11 -19.65
C ALA A 407 -3.44 -24.90 -18.27
N LEU A 408 -2.94 -23.96 -17.46
CA LEU A 408 -3.53 -23.59 -16.17
C LEU A 408 -4.46 -22.38 -16.28
N ARG A 409 -4.44 -21.65 -17.39
CA ARG A 409 -5.24 -20.42 -17.58
C ARG A 409 -6.67 -20.76 -17.95
N TYR A 410 -7.59 -19.89 -17.55
CA TYR A 410 -9.00 -19.99 -17.91
C TYR A 410 -9.18 -19.94 -19.43
N HIS A 411 -10.00 -20.85 -19.93
CA HIS A 411 -10.56 -20.80 -21.29
C HIS A 411 -12.02 -21.28 -21.23
N PRO A 412 -12.98 -20.55 -21.82
CA PRO A 412 -14.41 -20.82 -21.62
C PRO A 412 -14.86 -22.23 -22.04
N THR A 413 -14.17 -22.85 -23.01
CA THR A 413 -14.46 -24.23 -23.45
C THR A 413 -13.44 -25.25 -22.95
N ASP A 414 -12.15 -24.97 -23.18
CA ASP A 414 -11.08 -25.95 -23.02
C ASP A 414 -10.59 -26.07 -21.57
N ASN A 415 -10.75 -25.03 -20.76
CA ASN A 415 -10.37 -25.01 -19.34
C ASN A 415 -11.23 -24.04 -18.52
N PRO A 416 -12.54 -24.30 -18.35
CA PRO A 416 -13.46 -23.35 -17.71
C PRO A 416 -13.19 -23.15 -16.20
N GLY A 417 -12.39 -24.02 -15.58
CA GLY A 417 -11.96 -23.90 -14.18
C GLY A 417 -10.53 -23.37 -14.01
N GLY A 418 -9.89 -22.90 -15.09
CA GLY A 418 -8.53 -22.36 -15.02
C GLY A 418 -8.43 -21.01 -14.32
N ALA A 419 -7.20 -20.57 -14.06
CA ALA A 419 -6.91 -19.28 -13.44
C ALA A 419 -7.40 -18.12 -14.31
N ARG A 420 -8.21 -17.24 -13.73
CA ARG A 420 -8.71 -16.01 -14.35
C ARG A 420 -7.83 -14.85 -13.93
N CYS A 421 -7.04 -14.31 -14.86
CA CYS A 421 -6.03 -13.29 -14.60
C CYS A 421 -6.62 -11.88 -14.57
N ASP A 422 -7.70 -11.70 -13.83
CA ASP A 422 -8.35 -10.42 -13.60
C ASP A 422 -8.26 -10.02 -12.12
N VAL A 423 -8.39 -8.73 -11.86
CA VAL A 423 -8.28 -8.15 -10.52
C VAL A 423 -9.37 -8.66 -9.56
N TYR A 424 -10.50 -9.16 -10.05
CA TYR A 424 -11.59 -9.60 -9.17
C TYR A 424 -11.35 -11.00 -8.63
N GLU A 425 -10.85 -11.91 -9.47
CA GLU A 425 -10.48 -13.27 -9.00
C GLU A 425 -9.36 -13.21 -7.95
N HIS A 426 -8.44 -12.25 -8.08
CA HIS A 426 -7.45 -11.95 -7.04
C HIS A 426 -8.05 -11.56 -5.69
N TYR A 427 -9.22 -10.94 -5.71
CA TYR A 427 -9.93 -10.46 -4.52
C TYR A 427 -11.06 -11.41 -4.07
N VAL A 428 -11.08 -12.65 -4.56
CA VAL A 428 -12.18 -13.59 -4.29
C VAL A 428 -12.41 -13.86 -2.81
N ASN A 429 -11.36 -13.80 -1.98
CA ASN A 429 -11.48 -13.94 -0.52
C ASN A 429 -12.27 -12.79 0.13
N VAL A 430 -12.35 -11.63 -0.53
CA VAL A 430 -13.13 -10.46 -0.09
C VAL A 430 -14.50 -10.45 -0.74
N TYR A 431 -14.56 -10.53 -2.06
CA TYR A 431 -15.80 -10.33 -2.81
C TYR A 431 -16.68 -11.58 -2.84
N GLY A 432 -16.11 -12.75 -2.54
CA GLY A 432 -16.80 -14.03 -2.66
C GLY A 432 -17.04 -14.42 -4.12
N ARG A 433 -17.71 -15.55 -4.30
CA ARG A 433 -18.06 -16.10 -5.62
C ARG A 433 -19.54 -15.88 -5.91
N ASP A 434 -19.85 -15.58 -7.16
CA ASP A 434 -21.20 -15.62 -7.70
C ASP A 434 -21.68 -17.08 -7.73
N PRO A 435 -22.83 -17.42 -7.12
CA PRO A 435 -23.34 -18.79 -7.08
C PRO A 435 -23.77 -19.33 -8.45
N GLU A 436 -24.08 -18.48 -9.43
CA GLU A 436 -24.50 -18.90 -10.78
C GLU A 436 -23.30 -19.28 -11.66
N THR A 437 -22.23 -18.47 -11.61
CA THR A 437 -21.05 -18.65 -12.47
C THR A 437 -19.90 -19.38 -11.77
N GLY A 438 -19.82 -19.29 -10.45
CA GLY A 438 -18.68 -19.75 -9.66
C GLY A 438 -17.46 -18.82 -9.69
N PHE A 439 -17.50 -17.71 -10.43
CA PHE A 439 -16.39 -16.74 -10.51
C PHE A 439 -16.48 -15.68 -9.41
N ALA A 440 -15.38 -14.95 -9.17
CA ALA A 440 -15.42 -13.84 -8.23
C ALA A 440 -16.46 -12.78 -8.60
N ARG A 441 -17.17 -12.26 -7.59
CA ARG A 441 -18.12 -11.15 -7.78
C ARG A 441 -17.39 -9.87 -8.19
N ARG A 442 -18.03 -9.03 -9.02
CA ARG A 442 -17.40 -7.85 -9.64
C ARG A 442 -18.11 -6.56 -9.24
N PRO A 443 -17.43 -5.59 -8.58
CA PRO A 443 -18.05 -4.33 -8.18
C PRO A 443 -18.09 -3.26 -9.29
N LEU A 444 -17.58 -3.53 -10.49
CA LEU A 444 -17.50 -2.55 -11.59
C LEU A 444 -18.88 -2.19 -12.14
N ASP A 445 -19.17 -0.90 -12.23
CA ASP A 445 -20.44 -0.37 -12.74
C ASP A 445 -20.23 0.83 -13.67
N ASN A 446 -21.07 0.95 -14.69
CA ASN A 446 -21.24 2.18 -15.47
C ASN A 446 -22.70 2.47 -15.87
N VAL A 447 -23.68 1.92 -15.14
CA VAL A 447 -25.11 2.19 -15.36
C VAL A 447 -25.43 3.62 -14.93
N GLY A 448 -26.12 4.38 -15.79
CA GLY A 448 -26.49 5.77 -15.51
C GLY A 448 -25.37 6.80 -15.61
N VAL A 449 -24.13 6.38 -15.87
CA VAL A 449 -22.99 7.29 -16.09
C VAL A 449 -23.14 8.01 -17.44
N GLN A 450 -23.09 9.33 -17.40
CA GLN A 450 -23.28 10.22 -18.55
C GLN A 450 -21.95 10.73 -19.09
N TYR A 451 -21.29 9.97 -19.95
CA TYR A 451 -19.98 10.35 -20.47
C TYR A 451 -20.07 11.66 -21.29
N GLY A 452 -19.14 12.59 -21.04
CA GLY A 452 -19.11 13.90 -21.70
C GLY A 452 -20.13 14.93 -21.19
N LEU A 453 -20.77 14.72 -20.04
CA LEU A 453 -21.79 15.65 -19.52
C LEU A 453 -21.26 17.08 -19.32
N GLN A 454 -20.09 17.23 -18.70
CA GLN A 454 -19.47 18.55 -18.53
C GLN A 454 -19.11 19.17 -19.90
N ALA A 455 -18.56 18.38 -20.83
CA ALA A 455 -18.25 18.84 -22.18
C ALA A 455 -19.50 19.33 -22.95
N LEU A 456 -20.65 18.68 -22.75
CA LEU A 456 -21.93 19.14 -23.28
C LEU A 456 -22.34 20.47 -22.65
N ASN A 457 -22.28 20.57 -21.32
CA ASN A 457 -22.71 21.75 -20.58
C ASN A 457 -21.84 22.98 -20.88
N ASP A 458 -20.55 22.76 -21.16
CA ASP A 458 -19.61 23.81 -21.58
C ASP A 458 -19.74 24.17 -23.07
N GLY A 459 -20.59 23.46 -23.82
CA GLY A 459 -20.80 23.66 -25.25
C GLY A 459 -19.63 23.16 -26.12
N ALA A 460 -18.73 22.36 -25.57
CA ALA A 460 -17.64 21.74 -26.31
C ALA A 460 -18.16 20.66 -27.28
N ILE A 461 -19.22 19.94 -26.92
CA ILE A 461 -19.92 18.99 -27.80
C ILE A 461 -21.41 19.34 -27.91
N SER A 462 -22.01 18.94 -29.03
CA SER A 462 -23.45 19.07 -29.28
C SER A 462 -24.29 18.02 -28.54
N THR A 463 -25.59 18.30 -28.41
CA THR A 463 -26.59 17.32 -27.92
C THR A 463 -26.59 16.04 -28.75
N ALA A 464 -26.44 16.15 -30.08
CA ALA A 464 -26.36 15.00 -30.97
C ALA A 464 -25.14 14.11 -30.67
N GLN A 465 -23.95 14.71 -30.53
CA GLN A 465 -22.73 14.01 -30.14
C GLN A 465 -22.90 13.32 -28.77
N PHE A 466 -23.45 14.03 -27.79
CA PHE A 466 -23.67 13.48 -26.44
C PHE A 466 -24.61 12.27 -26.44
N LEU A 467 -25.71 12.34 -27.20
CA LEU A 467 -26.66 11.23 -27.35
C LEU A 467 -26.03 10.03 -28.07
N ASP A 468 -25.32 10.27 -29.18
CA ASP A 468 -24.64 9.23 -29.94
C ASP A 468 -23.59 8.49 -29.09
N LEU A 469 -22.80 9.24 -28.33
CA LEU A 469 -21.82 8.68 -27.39
C LEU A 469 -22.49 7.78 -26.36
N ASN A 470 -23.49 8.30 -25.63
CA ASN A 470 -24.07 7.57 -24.50
C ASN A 470 -24.96 6.39 -24.93
N GLU A 471 -25.49 6.40 -26.16
CA GLU A 471 -26.17 5.27 -26.78
C GLU A 471 -25.20 4.17 -27.23
N GLY A 472 -24.01 4.55 -27.72
CA GLY A 472 -23.03 3.63 -28.30
C GLY A 472 -21.90 3.16 -27.38
N ILE A 473 -21.76 3.70 -26.17
CA ILE A 473 -20.58 3.46 -25.31
C ILE A 473 -20.49 2.04 -24.74
N GLY A 474 -21.63 1.41 -24.43
CA GLY A 474 -21.71 0.06 -23.87
C GLY A 474 -21.02 -0.13 -22.51
N GLY A 475 -20.52 -1.34 -22.28
CA GLY A 475 -19.87 -1.79 -21.05
C GLY A 475 -19.00 -3.02 -21.30
N TYR A 476 -18.88 -3.88 -20.29
CA TYR A 476 -18.05 -5.08 -20.33
C TYR A 476 -18.85 -6.34 -19.97
N ASP A 477 -18.55 -7.46 -20.63
CA ASP A 477 -19.06 -8.78 -20.27
C ASP A 477 -18.33 -9.38 -19.06
N GLY A 478 -18.72 -10.61 -18.68
CA GLY A 478 -18.17 -11.38 -17.57
C GLY A 478 -16.65 -11.63 -17.63
N ASP A 479 -16.08 -11.64 -18.83
CA ASP A 479 -14.66 -11.95 -19.08
C ASP A 479 -13.83 -10.68 -19.40
N GLY A 480 -14.46 -9.50 -19.34
CA GLY A 480 -13.83 -8.19 -19.57
C GLY A 480 -13.81 -7.75 -21.05
N GLY A 481 -14.51 -8.45 -21.92
CA GLY A 481 -14.72 -8.06 -23.32
C GLY A 481 -15.74 -6.94 -23.46
N PHE A 482 -15.66 -6.15 -24.54
CA PHE A 482 -16.64 -5.09 -24.82
C PHE A 482 -18.03 -5.68 -25.05
N HIS A 483 -19.05 -5.08 -24.44
CA HIS A 483 -20.44 -5.49 -24.55
C HIS A 483 -21.35 -4.29 -24.86
N PRO A 484 -22.40 -4.43 -25.71
CA PRO A 484 -23.30 -3.31 -26.02
C PRO A 484 -24.08 -2.77 -24.83
N GLU A 485 -24.35 -3.61 -23.83
CA GLU A 485 -25.02 -3.20 -22.60
C GLU A 485 -24.01 -2.71 -21.55
N ARG A 486 -24.45 -1.77 -20.71
CA ARG A 486 -23.66 -1.22 -19.62
C ARG A 486 -23.39 -2.29 -18.55
N THR A 487 -22.20 -2.21 -17.95
CA THR A 487 -21.73 -3.09 -16.88
C THR A 487 -22.49 -2.80 -15.60
N VAL A 488 -23.04 -3.85 -14.98
CA VAL A 488 -23.77 -3.75 -13.71
C VAL A 488 -22.88 -4.28 -12.58
N GLY A 489 -22.59 -3.45 -11.59
CA GLY A 489 -21.80 -3.84 -10.42
C GLY A 489 -22.60 -4.70 -9.43
N ASP A 490 -21.97 -5.75 -8.90
CA ASP A 490 -22.52 -6.64 -7.89
C ASP A 490 -22.64 -5.95 -6.53
N ALA A 491 -23.84 -5.93 -5.97
CA ALA A 491 -24.16 -5.20 -4.74
C ALA A 491 -23.52 -5.81 -3.48
N GLU A 492 -23.21 -7.11 -3.46
CA GLU A 492 -22.49 -7.77 -2.36
C GLU A 492 -20.99 -7.44 -2.43
N ALA A 493 -20.38 -7.52 -3.61
CA ALA A 493 -18.97 -7.12 -3.79
C ALA A 493 -18.74 -5.65 -3.46
N ILE A 494 -19.66 -4.77 -3.87
CA ILE A 494 -19.60 -3.34 -3.53
C ILE A 494 -19.70 -3.13 -2.02
N ARG A 495 -20.63 -3.81 -1.34
CA ARG A 495 -20.74 -3.73 0.13
C ARG A 495 -19.45 -4.19 0.80
N ALA A 496 -18.94 -5.36 0.40
CA ALA A 496 -17.70 -5.92 0.92
C ALA A 496 -16.54 -4.94 0.74
N ALA A 497 -16.42 -4.29 -0.41
CA ALA A 497 -15.36 -3.32 -0.65
C ALA A 497 -15.38 -2.13 0.32
N TYR A 498 -16.56 -1.60 0.65
CA TYR A 498 -16.72 -0.52 1.63
C TYR A 498 -16.44 -0.98 3.06
N GLU A 499 -17.08 -2.08 3.50
CA GLU A 499 -16.97 -2.56 4.87
C GLU A 499 -15.55 -3.03 5.24
N THR A 500 -14.75 -3.40 4.24
CA THR A 500 -13.44 -4.02 4.43
C THR A 500 -12.26 -3.15 4.01
N GLY A 501 -12.53 -1.91 3.58
CA GLY A 501 -11.51 -0.93 3.21
C GLY A 501 -10.73 -1.29 1.93
N ARG A 502 -11.26 -2.17 1.07
CA ARG A 502 -10.69 -2.36 -0.28
C ARG A 502 -10.91 -1.14 -1.16
N LEU A 503 -11.99 -0.41 -0.91
CA LEU A 503 -12.07 1.00 -1.23
C LEU A 503 -11.45 1.77 -0.07
N THR A 504 -10.28 2.40 -0.28
CA THR A 504 -9.55 3.11 0.78
C THR A 504 -10.44 4.18 1.41
N ASN A 505 -10.68 4.08 2.72
CA ASN A 505 -11.61 4.95 3.44
C ASN A 505 -10.94 6.27 3.83
N GLY A 506 -9.70 6.21 4.32
CA GLY A 506 -8.94 7.33 4.88
C GLY A 506 -9.19 7.57 6.37
N GLY A 507 -10.23 6.98 6.95
CA GLY A 507 -10.59 7.09 8.37
C GLY A 507 -10.14 5.90 9.24
N GLY A 508 -9.46 4.91 8.65
CA GLY A 508 -8.81 3.84 9.41
C GLY A 508 -7.50 4.35 10.01
N GLY A 509 -6.40 3.61 9.81
CA GLY A 509 -5.09 4.03 10.29
C GLY A 509 -4.59 5.35 9.68
N LEU A 510 -4.99 5.68 8.45
CA LEU A 510 -4.59 6.92 7.78
C LEU A 510 -5.08 8.18 8.50
N ALA A 511 -6.08 8.09 9.38
CA ALA A 511 -6.48 9.21 10.24
C ALA A 511 -5.37 9.65 11.21
N THR A 512 -4.39 8.78 11.45
CA THR A 512 -3.32 8.93 12.44
C THR A 512 -1.92 8.65 11.89
N THR A 513 -1.78 8.51 10.58
CA THR A 513 -0.48 8.29 9.92
C THR A 513 -0.02 9.59 9.26
N PRO A 514 1.22 10.05 9.50
CA PRO A 514 1.90 11.04 8.66
C PRO A 514 1.99 10.61 7.18
N ILE A 515 1.60 11.49 6.26
CA ILE A 515 1.58 11.24 4.81
C ILE A 515 2.32 12.37 4.10
N ILE A 516 3.35 12.04 3.34
CA ILE A 516 3.97 12.95 2.36
C ILE A 516 3.72 12.38 0.96
N ASP A 517 2.70 12.90 0.28
CA ASP A 517 2.43 12.58 -1.13
C ASP A 517 3.40 13.37 -2.01
N TYR A 518 4.35 12.66 -2.60
CA TYR A 518 5.33 13.23 -3.51
C TYR A 518 4.92 12.94 -4.96
N ARG A 519 5.06 13.92 -5.82
CA ARG A 519 4.72 13.79 -7.23
C ARG A 519 5.69 14.53 -8.12
N ALA A 520 6.42 13.77 -8.92
CA ALA A 520 6.96 14.28 -10.16
C ALA A 520 5.82 14.35 -11.19
N TYR A 521 5.60 15.52 -11.77
CA TYR A 521 4.45 15.82 -12.60
C TYR A 521 4.59 15.23 -14.01
N SER A 522 3.59 14.47 -14.44
CA SER A 522 3.58 13.76 -15.73
C SER A 522 2.30 13.92 -16.55
N ASP A 523 1.30 14.66 -16.06
CA ASP A 523 0.00 14.82 -16.74
C ASP A 523 0.13 15.54 -18.10
N ASP A 524 1.20 16.33 -18.31
CA ASP A 524 1.49 17.08 -19.54
C ASP A 524 2.45 16.35 -20.51
N ARG A 525 2.81 15.08 -20.24
CA ARG A 525 3.64 14.30 -21.16
C ARG A 525 2.91 14.13 -22.50
N GLU A 526 3.58 14.49 -23.60
CA GLU A 526 3.03 14.40 -24.97
C GLU A 526 2.53 12.98 -25.32
N ALA A 527 3.20 11.94 -24.82
CA ALA A 527 2.83 10.55 -25.08
C ALA A 527 1.71 10.00 -24.17
N GLY A 528 1.15 10.86 -23.30
CA GLY A 528 0.20 10.53 -22.24
C GLY A 528 0.83 9.73 -21.09
N ASP A 529 0.25 9.86 -19.90
CA ASP A 529 0.67 9.11 -18.72
C ASP A 529 -0.52 8.70 -17.84
N VAL A 530 -0.44 7.54 -17.20
CA VAL A 530 -1.51 7.04 -16.30
C VAL A 530 -1.48 7.72 -14.93
N HIS A 531 -0.33 8.24 -14.51
CA HIS A 531 -0.15 8.85 -13.19
C HIS A 531 -0.70 10.27 -13.19
N THR A 532 -2.02 10.42 -13.23
CA THR A 532 -2.67 11.73 -13.20
C THR A 532 -2.65 12.34 -11.79
N ARG A 533 -2.46 13.66 -11.67
CA ARG A 533 -2.44 14.38 -10.38
C ARG A 533 -3.79 14.36 -9.67
N TYR A 534 -4.87 14.08 -10.41
CA TYR A 534 -6.22 13.79 -9.90
C TYR A 534 -6.22 12.88 -8.66
N HIS A 535 -5.42 11.82 -8.68
CA HIS A 535 -5.44 10.82 -7.62
C HIS A 535 -4.91 11.32 -6.26
N SER A 536 -3.91 12.21 -6.24
CA SER A 536 -3.43 12.81 -4.98
C SER A 536 -4.54 13.67 -4.34
N PHE A 537 -5.30 14.41 -5.16
CA PHE A 537 -6.47 15.16 -4.68
C PHE A 537 -7.62 14.24 -4.25
N SER A 538 -7.86 13.16 -4.98
CA SER A 538 -8.87 12.16 -4.60
C SER A 538 -8.59 11.57 -3.21
N MET A 539 -7.34 11.19 -2.94
CA MET A 539 -6.93 10.70 -1.63
C MET A 539 -7.09 11.77 -0.53
N ARG A 540 -6.69 13.02 -0.80
CA ARG A 540 -6.87 14.13 0.15
C ARG A 540 -8.34 14.37 0.48
N GLU A 541 -9.25 14.29 -0.50
CA GLU A 541 -10.67 14.48 -0.25
C GLU A 541 -11.30 13.28 0.48
N ARG A 542 -10.79 12.06 0.30
CA ARG A 542 -11.18 10.92 1.16
C ARG A 542 -10.77 11.12 2.62
N LEU A 543 -9.53 11.57 2.87
CA LEU A 543 -9.07 11.93 4.21
C LEU A 543 -9.95 13.03 4.83
N ARG A 544 -10.25 14.08 4.07
CA ARG A 544 -11.12 15.18 4.52
C ARG A 544 -12.52 14.68 4.85
N LYS A 545 -13.12 13.84 3.98
CA LYS A 545 -14.45 13.29 4.16
C LYS A 545 -14.53 12.40 5.39
N ALA A 546 -13.53 11.56 5.63
CA ALA A 546 -13.52 10.63 6.76
C ALA A 546 -13.19 11.32 8.10
N ASN A 547 -12.27 12.29 8.11
CA ASN A 547 -11.68 12.81 9.34
C ASN A 547 -12.04 14.27 9.65
N GLY A 548 -12.63 15.00 8.69
CA GLY A 548 -12.86 16.45 8.79
C GLY A 548 -11.59 17.32 8.77
N ARG A 549 -10.42 16.70 8.61
CA ARG A 549 -9.08 17.33 8.63
C ARG A 549 -8.13 16.60 7.68
N VAL A 550 -7.05 17.29 7.31
CA VAL A 550 -6.00 16.78 6.39
C VAL A 550 -4.61 17.25 6.80
N ASP A 551 -4.44 17.69 8.05
CA ASP A 551 -3.20 18.26 8.55
C ASP A 551 -2.06 17.23 8.72
N ASN A 552 -2.38 15.94 8.65
CA ASN A 552 -1.45 14.83 8.53
C ASN A 552 -1.03 14.50 7.08
N HIS A 553 -1.48 15.26 6.08
CA HIS A 553 -1.16 15.00 4.67
C HIS A 553 -0.54 16.22 3.99
N VAL A 554 0.68 16.06 3.47
CA VAL A 554 1.43 17.09 2.73
C VAL A 554 1.63 16.64 1.29
N MET A 555 1.36 17.54 0.34
CA MET A 555 1.56 17.29 -1.10
C MET A 555 2.74 18.10 -1.62
N LEU A 556 3.72 17.42 -2.22
CA LEU A 556 4.93 17.99 -2.80
C LEU A 556 4.97 17.70 -4.30
N VAL A 557 5.03 18.74 -5.13
CA VAL A 557 4.99 18.59 -6.60
C VAL A 557 6.19 19.25 -7.29
N GLU A 558 6.92 18.50 -8.11
CA GLU A 558 7.97 19.03 -8.99
C GLU A 558 7.78 18.51 -10.41
N ASP A 559 8.57 19.02 -11.37
CA ASP A 559 8.61 18.41 -12.69
C ASP A 559 9.39 17.09 -12.70
N ASP A 560 9.27 16.35 -13.80
CA ASP A 560 9.81 15.00 -13.94
C ASP A 560 11.31 14.94 -14.31
N ARG A 561 12.10 15.98 -14.02
CA ARG A 561 13.53 16.02 -14.41
C ARG A 561 14.40 14.92 -13.79
N TYR A 562 13.98 14.36 -12.65
CA TYR A 562 14.67 13.25 -11.97
C TYR A 562 13.98 11.89 -12.22
N GLY A 563 12.96 11.86 -13.07
CA GLY A 563 12.05 10.72 -13.22
C GLY A 563 10.99 10.67 -12.12
N LEU A 564 10.02 9.78 -12.32
CA LEU A 564 8.77 9.75 -11.56
C LEU A 564 8.94 9.67 -10.04
N TYR A 565 9.85 8.82 -9.57
CA TYR A 565 10.04 8.53 -8.13
C TYR A 565 11.47 8.08 -7.84
N SER A 566 12.41 9.02 -7.94
CA SER A 566 13.84 8.77 -7.74
C SER A 566 14.33 9.41 -6.44
N SER A 567 15.02 8.64 -5.61
CA SER A 567 15.69 9.15 -4.41
C SER A 567 16.79 10.17 -4.72
N THR A 568 17.23 10.27 -5.98
CA THR A 568 18.16 11.32 -6.43
C THR A 568 17.49 12.70 -6.55
N SER A 569 16.16 12.78 -6.54
CA SER A 569 15.45 14.05 -6.43
C SER A 569 15.77 14.69 -5.07
N PRO A 570 16.24 15.95 -5.04
CA PRO A 570 16.43 16.68 -3.79
C PRO A 570 15.12 16.83 -2.99
N VAL A 571 13.98 16.91 -3.67
CA VAL A 571 12.66 17.03 -3.04
C VAL A 571 12.26 15.72 -2.36
N LEU A 572 12.38 14.59 -3.06
CA LEU A 572 12.03 13.29 -2.50
C LEU A 572 13.03 12.86 -1.40
N ALA A 573 14.32 13.16 -1.56
CA ALA A 573 15.32 12.93 -0.51
C ALA A 573 15.06 13.78 0.75
N ASP A 574 14.64 15.05 0.59
CA ASP A 574 14.23 15.89 1.71
C ASP A 574 12.94 15.38 2.35
N ALA A 575 11.96 14.92 1.55
CA ALA A 575 10.74 14.29 2.07
C ALA A 575 11.03 13.10 3.00
N LEU A 576 12.02 12.26 2.66
CA LEU A 576 12.46 11.18 3.55
C LEU A 576 12.98 11.71 4.90
N ARG A 577 13.87 12.71 4.86
CA ARG A 577 14.40 13.34 6.09
C ARG A 577 13.30 14.02 6.91
N GLN A 578 12.34 14.65 6.26
CA GLN A 578 11.23 15.33 6.92
C GLN A 578 10.23 14.35 7.53
N MET A 579 10.00 13.19 6.88
CA MET A 579 9.21 12.11 7.46
C MET A 579 9.86 11.56 8.72
N ASP A 580 11.16 11.27 8.68
CA ASP A 580 11.93 10.82 9.83
C ASP A 580 11.79 11.79 11.02
N ARG A 581 12.05 13.07 10.77
CA ARG A 581 11.89 14.13 11.79
C ARG A 581 10.46 14.23 12.33
N TRP A 582 9.45 14.05 11.48
CA TRP A 582 8.04 14.05 11.91
C TRP A 582 7.79 12.89 12.88
N LEU A 583 8.27 11.69 12.57
CA LEU A 583 8.11 10.51 13.41
C LEU A 583 8.90 10.63 14.72
N GLU A 584 10.10 11.22 14.70
CA GLU A 584 10.86 11.54 15.92
C GLU A 584 10.10 12.51 16.83
N ASN A 585 9.57 13.61 16.27
CA ASN A 585 8.77 14.57 17.02
C ASN A 585 7.52 13.90 17.62
N LEU A 586 6.89 12.99 16.87
CA LEU A 586 5.70 12.27 17.31
C LEU A 586 6.02 11.29 18.44
N ALA A 587 7.14 10.58 18.36
CA ALA A 587 7.61 9.69 19.41
C ALA A 587 8.00 10.44 20.69
N ALA A 588 8.54 11.66 20.56
CA ALA A 588 8.86 12.53 21.70
C ALA A 588 7.61 13.12 22.39
N ASP A 589 6.46 13.12 21.71
CA ASP A 589 5.21 13.61 22.26
C ASP A 589 4.58 12.59 23.21
N THR A 590 4.75 12.80 24.51
CA THR A 590 4.19 11.94 25.56
C THR A 590 2.84 12.41 26.09
N SER A 591 2.19 13.37 25.43
CA SER A 591 0.87 13.84 25.85
C SER A 591 -0.19 12.74 25.67
N SER A 592 -1.27 12.86 26.44
CA SER A 592 -2.46 12.00 26.36
C SER A 592 -3.51 12.52 25.37
N ASP A 593 -3.14 13.46 24.49
CA ASP A 593 -4.06 13.98 23.47
C ASP A 593 -4.42 12.90 22.44
N PRO A 594 -5.53 13.05 21.70
CA PRO A 594 -5.84 12.16 20.59
C PRO A 594 -4.67 12.04 19.60
N GLN A 595 -4.40 10.82 19.12
CA GLN A 595 -3.25 10.56 18.25
C GLN A 595 -3.22 11.44 17.00
N ALA A 596 -4.37 11.73 16.40
CA ALA A 596 -4.47 12.65 15.25
C ALA A 596 -3.97 14.07 15.58
N ASP A 597 -4.23 14.56 16.79
CA ASP A 597 -3.73 15.88 17.24
C ASP A 597 -2.23 15.86 17.48
N LYS A 598 -1.70 14.76 18.01
CA LYS A 598 -0.24 14.56 18.18
C LYS A 598 0.46 14.54 16.83
N VAL A 599 -0.07 13.79 15.87
CA VAL A 599 0.45 13.72 14.48
C VAL A 599 0.49 15.10 13.86
N ALA A 600 -0.61 15.85 13.89
CA ALA A 600 -0.68 17.19 13.33
C ALA A 600 0.34 18.15 13.98
N ARG A 601 0.50 18.07 15.30
CA ARG A 601 1.44 18.92 16.07
C ARG A 601 2.90 18.53 15.86
N ALA A 602 3.19 17.25 15.68
CA ALA A 602 4.54 16.73 15.48
C ALA A 602 5.13 17.08 14.10
N LYS A 603 4.29 17.52 13.16
CA LYS A 603 4.72 17.86 11.80
C LYS A 603 5.78 18.98 11.83
N PRO A 604 6.92 18.83 11.14
CA PRO A 604 7.90 19.91 11.01
C PRO A 604 7.25 21.18 10.45
N ALA A 605 7.53 22.34 11.03
CA ALA A 605 6.85 23.58 10.68
C ALA A 605 7.10 24.01 9.23
N GLU A 606 8.26 23.68 8.68
CA GLU A 606 8.65 23.93 7.30
C GLU A 606 8.09 22.89 6.30
N LEU A 607 7.59 21.74 6.79
CA LEU A 607 6.94 20.72 5.97
C LEU A 607 5.49 21.12 5.69
N THR A 608 5.35 21.98 4.68
CA THR A 608 4.09 22.46 4.14
C THR A 608 3.90 21.98 2.71
N ASP A 609 2.65 21.99 2.24
CA ASP A 609 2.33 21.83 0.83
C ASP A 609 3.19 22.79 -0.02
N ALA A 610 3.78 22.26 -1.08
CA ALA A 610 4.66 23.04 -1.92
C ALA A 610 4.73 22.47 -3.34
N CYS A 611 5.09 23.34 -4.27
CA CYS A 611 5.59 22.93 -5.56
C CYS A 611 6.91 23.63 -5.91
N TRP A 612 7.62 23.10 -6.89
CA TRP A 612 8.88 23.69 -7.37
C TRP A 612 8.70 24.28 -8.77
N SER A 613 9.34 25.42 -9.05
CA SER A 613 9.29 26.00 -10.40
C SER A 613 9.98 25.09 -11.43
N ARG A 614 9.61 25.23 -12.72
CA ARG A 614 10.16 24.43 -13.82
C ARG A 614 11.45 25.01 -14.42
N ASP A 615 12.05 26.00 -13.76
CA ASP A 615 13.29 26.64 -14.21
C ASP A 615 14.48 25.69 -14.07
N GLU A 616 15.61 26.02 -14.70
CA GLU A 616 16.85 25.24 -14.59
C GLU A 616 17.29 25.06 -13.13
N GLU A 617 17.12 26.11 -12.31
CA GLU A 617 17.24 26.07 -10.86
C GLU A 617 15.85 26.22 -10.20
N PRO A 618 15.21 25.11 -9.78
CA PRO A 618 13.87 25.14 -9.22
C PRO A 618 13.79 25.93 -7.92
N VAL A 619 12.77 26.78 -7.83
CA VAL A 619 12.45 27.53 -6.61
C VAL A 619 11.24 26.88 -5.93
N ARG A 620 11.36 26.57 -4.64
CA ARG A 620 10.24 26.09 -3.82
C ARG A 620 9.23 27.21 -3.60
N MET A 621 7.97 26.91 -3.86
CA MET A 621 6.81 27.77 -3.61
C MET A 621 5.93 27.09 -2.57
N GLU A 622 5.86 27.68 -1.37
CA GLU A 622 4.95 27.23 -0.32
C GLU A 622 3.53 27.69 -0.64
N GLU A 623 2.67 26.74 -0.98
CA GLU A 623 1.29 27.03 -1.37
C GLU A 623 0.44 25.79 -1.12
N ALA A 624 -0.72 25.98 -0.47
CA ALA A 624 -1.69 24.92 -0.30
C ALA A 624 -2.08 24.35 -1.67
N GLN A 625 -1.99 23.02 -1.84
CA GLN A 625 -2.36 22.41 -3.10
C GLN A 625 -3.89 22.39 -3.21
N VAL A 626 -4.44 23.26 -4.05
CA VAL A 626 -5.87 23.41 -4.32
C VAL A 626 -6.11 23.23 -5.81
N ARG A 627 -7.02 22.32 -6.16
CA ARG A 627 -7.36 22.07 -7.56
C ARG A 627 -8.06 23.27 -8.19
N GLY A 628 -7.63 23.65 -9.40
CA GLY A 628 -8.17 24.78 -10.16
C GLY A 628 -7.76 26.18 -9.65
N SER A 629 -6.83 26.30 -8.70
CA SER A 629 -6.43 27.59 -8.13
C SER A 629 -4.99 27.60 -7.62
N GLY A 630 -4.31 28.73 -7.71
CA GLY A 630 -2.95 28.93 -7.19
C GLY A 630 -1.85 28.68 -8.22
N HIS A 631 -0.65 29.12 -7.89
CA HIS A 631 0.52 29.06 -8.79
C HIS A 631 0.95 27.62 -9.07
N CYS A 632 0.87 26.73 -8.07
CA CYS A 632 1.16 25.33 -8.26
C CYS A 632 0.20 24.65 -9.23
N GLU A 633 -1.07 25.06 -9.27
CA GLU A 633 -2.02 24.57 -10.27
C GLU A 633 -1.73 25.14 -11.67
N GLU A 634 -1.32 26.41 -11.76
CA GLU A 634 -0.91 27.02 -13.04
C GLU A 634 0.31 26.32 -13.66
N LEU A 635 1.27 25.91 -12.82
CA LEU A 635 2.48 25.19 -13.26
C LEU A 635 2.21 23.71 -13.57
N TYR A 636 1.32 23.09 -12.80
CA TYR A 636 1.08 21.63 -12.80
C TYR A 636 -0.42 21.31 -12.82
N PRO A 637 -1.16 21.68 -13.88
CA PRO A 637 -2.62 21.58 -13.91
C PRO A 637 -3.14 20.15 -13.67
N SER A 638 -4.25 20.03 -12.93
CA SER A 638 -4.83 18.73 -12.59
C SER A 638 -6.06 18.41 -13.44
N SER A 639 -5.93 17.40 -14.30
CA SER A 639 -7.03 16.97 -15.17
C SER A 639 -8.09 16.13 -14.42
N PRO A 640 -9.39 16.24 -14.75
CA PRO A 640 -10.42 15.33 -14.26
C PRO A 640 -10.30 13.92 -14.85
N SER A 641 -10.96 12.97 -14.20
CA SER A 641 -11.22 11.64 -14.78
C SER A 641 -12.46 11.66 -15.68
N PRO A 642 -12.64 10.67 -16.59
CA PRO A 642 -13.86 10.54 -17.38
C PRO A 642 -15.14 10.52 -16.53
N ARG A 643 -15.07 9.93 -15.33
CA ARG A 643 -16.21 9.80 -14.42
C ARG A 643 -16.53 11.12 -13.71
N GLU A 644 -15.51 11.94 -13.45
CA GLU A 644 -15.71 13.30 -12.95
C GLU A 644 -16.33 14.22 -14.03
N ILE A 645 -15.93 14.08 -15.31
CA ILE A 645 -16.62 14.75 -16.44
C ILE A 645 -18.10 14.34 -16.52
N ALA A 646 -18.45 13.14 -16.07
CA ALA A 646 -19.82 12.66 -15.94
C ALA A 646 -20.53 13.09 -14.64
N GLY A 647 -19.92 13.98 -13.84
CA GLY A 647 -20.48 14.58 -12.63
C GLY A 647 -20.14 13.86 -11.32
N ALA A 648 -19.32 12.80 -11.33
CA ALA A 648 -18.92 12.11 -10.11
C ALA A 648 -18.02 12.97 -9.23
N PRO A 649 -18.03 12.77 -7.89
CA PRO A 649 -17.20 13.56 -6.99
C PRO A 649 -15.71 13.22 -7.11
N LEU A 650 -14.86 14.20 -6.81
CA LEU A 650 -13.39 14.06 -6.77
C LEU A 650 -12.90 12.96 -5.81
N THR A 651 -13.67 12.65 -4.76
CA THR A 651 -13.38 11.56 -3.83
C THR A 651 -13.25 10.19 -4.51
N SER A 652 -13.85 10.00 -5.70
CA SER A 652 -13.83 8.72 -6.44
C SER A 652 -14.21 7.52 -5.56
N ASP A 653 -15.20 7.69 -4.67
CA ASP A 653 -15.58 6.72 -3.66
C ASP A 653 -17.03 6.23 -3.81
N ILE A 654 -17.65 6.49 -4.97
CA ILE A 654 -18.97 5.95 -5.34
C ILE A 654 -18.75 4.87 -6.39
N ALA A 655 -18.76 3.61 -5.97
CA ALA A 655 -18.59 2.45 -6.86
C ALA A 655 -19.75 2.31 -7.86
N LYS A 656 -20.98 2.44 -7.35
CA LYS A 656 -22.24 2.40 -8.10
C LYS A 656 -23.15 3.52 -7.60
N CYS A 657 -23.56 4.42 -8.50
CA CYS A 657 -24.44 5.53 -8.15
C CYS A 657 -25.87 5.05 -7.92
N GLN A 658 -26.64 5.77 -7.11
CA GLN A 658 -28.10 5.69 -7.18
C GLN A 658 -28.58 6.39 -8.44
N LEU A 659 -29.73 5.98 -8.98
CA LEU A 659 -30.29 6.57 -10.20
C LEU A 659 -31.42 7.55 -9.87
N LYS A 660 -31.48 8.64 -10.63
CA LYS A 660 -32.62 9.57 -10.70
C LYS A 660 -33.18 9.63 -12.12
N PRO A 661 -34.47 9.94 -12.31
CA PRO A 661 -35.03 10.19 -13.63
C PRO A 661 -34.27 11.28 -14.38
N VAL A 662 -34.25 11.20 -15.72
CA VAL A 662 -33.69 12.26 -16.57
C VAL A 662 -34.55 13.53 -16.45
N ASP A 663 -33.96 14.57 -15.86
CA ASP A 663 -34.55 15.90 -15.72
C ASP A 663 -33.92 16.90 -16.70
N PRO A 664 -34.68 17.56 -17.59
CA PRO A 664 -34.17 18.62 -18.45
C PRO A 664 -33.43 19.74 -17.70
N GLU A 665 -33.75 20.00 -16.42
CA GLU A 665 -33.09 21.03 -15.62
C GLU A 665 -31.64 20.66 -15.21
N ASP A 666 -31.25 19.39 -15.36
CA ASP A 666 -29.88 18.93 -15.07
C ASP A 666 -28.87 19.30 -16.18
N TYR A 667 -29.32 19.84 -17.32
CA TYR A 667 -28.49 20.11 -18.49
C TYR A 667 -28.38 21.60 -18.78
N GLY A 668 -27.15 22.09 -18.98
CA GLY A 668 -26.89 23.44 -19.47
C GLY A 668 -27.23 23.62 -20.96
N ALA A 669 -27.21 22.52 -21.72
CA ALA A 669 -27.57 22.51 -23.15
C ALA A 669 -29.09 22.35 -23.35
N ALA A 670 -29.63 23.01 -24.39
CA ALA A 670 -31.04 22.91 -24.75
C ALA A 670 -31.30 21.69 -25.63
N PHE A 671 -32.08 20.72 -25.13
CA PHE A 671 -32.56 19.57 -25.89
C PHE A 671 -33.90 19.86 -26.57
N SER A 672 -34.06 19.43 -27.81
CA SER A 672 -35.38 19.30 -28.43
C SER A 672 -36.20 18.19 -27.76
N ALA A 673 -37.51 18.16 -28.03
CA ALA A 673 -38.39 17.13 -27.49
C ALA A 673 -37.98 15.71 -27.91
N ASP A 674 -37.54 15.54 -29.16
CA ASP A 674 -37.12 14.25 -29.71
C ASP A 674 -35.77 13.81 -29.11
N GLU A 675 -34.82 14.73 -28.95
CA GLU A 675 -33.54 14.47 -28.31
C GLU A 675 -33.71 14.09 -26.82
N MET A 676 -34.60 14.77 -26.10
CA MET A 676 -34.92 14.43 -24.71
C MET A 676 -35.64 13.07 -24.60
N ALA A 677 -36.48 12.72 -25.57
CA ALA A 677 -37.09 11.39 -25.64
C ALA A 677 -36.02 10.31 -25.91
N ARG A 678 -35.06 10.57 -26.80
CA ARG A 678 -33.91 9.70 -27.05
C ARG A 678 -33.06 9.53 -25.79
N LEU A 679 -32.77 10.61 -25.06
CA LEU A 679 -32.00 10.55 -23.81
C LEU A 679 -32.66 9.65 -22.76
N ARG A 680 -33.98 9.76 -22.59
CA ARG A 680 -34.76 8.87 -21.72
C ARG A 680 -34.77 7.42 -22.20
N GLY A 681 -34.69 7.20 -23.51
CA GLY A 681 -34.53 5.87 -24.11
C GLY A 681 -33.16 5.25 -23.85
N ILE A 682 -32.09 6.06 -23.85
CA ILE A 682 -30.72 5.64 -23.51
C ILE A 682 -30.60 5.29 -22.03
N PHE A 683 -31.27 6.06 -21.16
CA PHE A 683 -31.26 5.89 -19.71
C PHE A 683 -32.65 5.52 -19.15
N PRO A 684 -33.20 4.34 -19.49
CA PRO A 684 -34.56 3.97 -19.11
C PRO A 684 -34.74 3.80 -17.59
N GLN A 685 -33.66 3.49 -16.88
CA GLN A 685 -33.63 3.37 -15.42
C GLN A 685 -33.22 4.67 -14.72
N GLY A 686 -32.88 5.71 -15.47
CA GLY A 686 -32.35 6.98 -14.96
C GLY A 686 -30.83 7.12 -15.10
N VAL A 687 -30.35 8.28 -14.69
CA VAL A 687 -28.94 8.70 -14.70
C VAL A 687 -28.41 8.79 -13.27
N CYS A 688 -27.09 8.80 -13.10
CA CYS A 688 -26.48 8.88 -11.77
C CYS A 688 -26.91 10.12 -10.98
N ASP A 689 -27.33 9.89 -9.74
CA ASP A 689 -27.55 10.89 -8.70
C ASP A 689 -26.33 10.92 -7.77
N TRP A 690 -25.30 11.65 -8.20
CA TRP A 690 -24.05 11.80 -7.46
C TRP A 690 -24.20 12.57 -6.13
N SER A 691 -25.37 13.15 -5.86
CA SER A 691 -25.67 13.82 -4.59
C SER A 691 -25.97 12.85 -3.45
N LYS A 692 -26.23 11.57 -3.78
CA LYS A 692 -26.55 10.51 -2.82
C LYS A 692 -25.36 9.59 -2.57
N PRO A 693 -25.31 8.94 -1.39
CA PRO A 693 -24.42 7.80 -1.19
C PRO A 693 -24.64 6.72 -2.25
N GLY A 694 -23.57 6.02 -2.63
CA GLY A 694 -23.61 4.92 -3.56
C GLY A 694 -24.47 3.76 -3.09
N VAL A 695 -24.87 2.91 -4.03
CA VAL A 695 -25.55 1.64 -3.74
C VAL A 695 -24.64 0.77 -2.88
N SER A 696 -25.20 0.17 -1.82
CA SER A 696 -24.44 -0.62 -0.83
C SER A 696 -23.31 0.16 -0.12
N GLN A 697 -23.24 1.49 -0.25
CA GLN A 697 -22.27 2.28 0.49
C GLN A 697 -22.58 2.23 1.98
N THR A 698 -21.54 1.91 2.76
CA THR A 698 -21.60 1.79 4.21
C THR A 698 -20.25 2.16 4.82
N ASP A 699 -20.21 2.24 6.14
CA ASP A 699 -19.01 2.61 6.87
C ASP A 699 -18.03 1.43 6.95
N LEU A 700 -16.75 1.75 7.18
CA LEU A 700 -15.72 0.75 7.43
C LEU A 700 -16.07 -0.04 8.69
N ARG A 701 -16.05 -1.38 8.61
CA ARG A 701 -16.36 -2.26 9.76
C ARG A 701 -15.30 -2.19 10.85
N GLY A 702 -14.06 -1.94 10.46
CA GLY A 702 -12.91 -1.83 11.34
C GLY A 702 -11.60 -2.08 10.58
N THR A 703 -10.49 -2.01 11.31
CA THR A 703 -9.16 -2.35 10.83
C THR A 703 -8.78 -3.77 11.25
N TRP A 704 -7.70 -4.32 10.67
CA TRP A 704 -7.21 -5.66 10.96
C TRP A 704 -8.26 -6.77 10.77
N LEU A 705 -9.04 -6.68 9.69
CA LEU A 705 -10.03 -7.69 9.34
C LEU A 705 -9.35 -8.95 8.78
N THR A 706 -9.98 -10.10 9.03
CA THR A 706 -9.53 -11.42 8.58
C THR A 706 -10.51 -12.02 7.56
N PHE A 707 -10.00 -12.83 6.62
CA PHE A 707 -10.72 -13.34 5.44
C PHE A 707 -10.60 -14.87 5.28
N GLY A 708 -10.18 -15.58 6.32
CA GLY A 708 -10.15 -17.05 6.39
C GLY A 708 -11.39 -17.64 7.05
N SER A 709 -11.60 -18.95 6.86
CA SER A 709 -12.58 -19.70 7.65
C SER A 709 -12.07 -19.83 9.09
N THR A 710 -12.79 -19.25 10.05
CA THR A 710 -12.58 -19.52 11.49
C THR A 710 -12.91 -20.95 11.85
#